data_AF-A0A7C3J7T2-F1
#
_entry.id   AF-A0A7C3J7T2-F1
#
_cell.length_a   1.000
_cell.length_b   1.000
_cell.length_c   1.000
_cell.angle_alpha   90.00
_cell.angle_beta   90.00
_cell.angle_gamma   90.00
#
_symmetry.space_group_name_H-M   'P 1'
#
loop_
_entity.id
_entity.type
_entity.pdbx_description
1 polymer ?
#
loop_
_entity_poly.entity_id
_entity_poly.type
_entity_poly.pdbx_seq_one_letter_code
_entity_poly.pdbx_strand_id
1 'polypeptide(L)'
;MNPIPENPYVGPRTFTEQDKYFFGRDQESRDLVALIAAEKLVLFYAQSGAGKSSLIRKRLRPDLRTRGFEVLPIGRVSGALPEEIKPDQIGNIFIFNLLASLNEGMPDGLKREVKHLTHENLPDFLGEEKALPAEAPPIPFVLVIDQFEEIITTHQDRWRERDDFFIQLRQAMARHSNLWLVLTMREDYIAALDPYTQYLPNRLRTRFYMKRMNRESALDAITKPAMASGLPFAPQVAENLVENLSQIRIPGQAEPRSGQFVEPVQLQVVCWRLWENLRQKDESRQEITAQDVEQLGHVDTALRQFYEETIIDTVQATRILENRLRDWFENEVITEAGTRGMVYRGDKNTGNLPTPVVDYLAQKFILRPVVRTGGTWYELVHDRFAQPIKEANHAWRLDQPIFKFAQDWADSGRSREKLLDGRQLSRFLDTNWRTLGPLVVEFMEASQELQQQQEALLAAEREAQRQRELEQQRALAEEQRKRAEEQEQAAIRQRKLSRIAYIIGGIAFILAIVAALFGVQSQENAAAAHENAAVAQMAEQTAVAEERRALEAEAEARILAETAVASEAEARSRLADLSTSVADQVRTLEGLLTPAAADTPAAAQFTATAQAAATQLAQIKTTQTAIAVVADTPAPTPTPAPPTPTPTVSPTVSPPTFTPSPTAAPEQSFGPVRQGENPYIYGLHDRGGEHLMVVDGQAKGWVLVTEEIGSNPQQRGGGDYRNISDRGLGVIIRLNNAYGPDGTLPREERCATDFAQRAANFVQDSVGAHIWVIGNEMNSEREQPRRAGANEAEPITPRRYAECFKSVRAKIKSLPGHAADIVVTGAILPWNPQTPYEADPQGRYPANRIAGAPGEYPYFGFFGDPIQYLNDMLVALGPENVDGIALHAYSHGYSPELIFSELKMGPPFQDQYYDFYTYRDQMNAIPENMRHLPVYLTEMNGDLEVDGSAWPFGNNGWIKNAYQEINRWNQSERQPIRAAILFRWQRGDPWSIDGKSEVQQDFLEAIAQDYRWTR
;
A
#
# COMPACT_ATOMS: atom_id res chain seq x y z
N MET A 1 54.30 -18.89 18.32
CA MET A 1 53.32 -18.93 17.15
C MET A 1 52.11 -18.06 17.47
N ASN A 2 52.11 -16.81 16.90
CA ASN A 2 51.26 -15.65 17.25
C ASN A 2 49.84 -15.83 16.71
N PRO A 3 48.76 -15.94 17.53
CA PRO A 3 47.34 -15.95 17.14
C PRO A 3 47.07 -14.98 15.98
N ILE A 4 46.40 -15.53 14.88
CA ILE A 4 45.95 -14.56 13.85
C ILE A 4 45.62 -13.22 14.50
N PRO A 5 46.32 -12.09 14.07
CA PRO A 5 46.15 -10.72 14.56
C PRO A 5 44.68 -10.26 14.48
N GLU A 6 44.31 -9.38 15.36
CA GLU A 6 42.99 -8.75 15.37
C GLU A 6 42.50 -8.44 13.94
N ASN A 7 41.24 -8.70 13.72
CA ASN A 7 40.64 -8.54 12.38
C ASN A 7 40.93 -7.14 11.80
N PRO A 8 41.58 -7.15 10.58
CA PRO A 8 41.98 -5.86 9.98
C PRO A 8 40.80 -5.17 9.28
N TYR A 9 39.76 -5.91 9.13
CA TYR A 9 38.54 -5.29 8.52
C TYR A 9 37.56 -4.89 9.62
N VAL A 10 36.90 -3.77 9.46
CA VAL A 10 36.19 -3.17 10.63
C VAL A 10 34.69 -3.50 10.51
N GLY A 11 34.32 -4.21 9.29
CA GLY A 11 32.89 -4.58 9.15
C GLY A 11 32.04 -3.41 8.66
N PRO A 12 30.69 -3.47 8.76
CA PRO A 12 29.76 -2.54 8.12
C PRO A 12 29.66 -1.20 8.87
N ARG A 13 30.64 -0.94 9.80
CA ARG A 13 30.54 0.35 10.51
C ARG A 13 31.46 1.39 9.85
N THR A 14 31.25 2.64 10.26
CA THR A 14 32.08 3.74 9.71
C THR A 14 33.49 3.68 10.34
N PHE A 15 34.57 3.95 9.45
CA PHE A 15 35.94 3.97 9.98
C PHE A 15 36.15 5.17 10.92
N THR A 16 36.94 4.83 11.98
CA THR A 16 37.31 5.93 12.90
C THR A 16 38.83 6.17 12.83
N GLU A 17 39.23 7.16 13.51
CA GLU A 17 40.67 7.51 13.45
C GLU A 17 41.53 6.43 14.11
N GLN A 18 40.84 5.61 14.98
CA GLN A 18 41.62 4.59 15.73
C GLN A 18 41.83 3.33 14.88
N ASP A 19 41.05 3.33 13.84
CA ASP A 19 41.21 2.12 13.01
C ASP A 19 42.55 2.13 12.27
N LYS A 20 43.06 0.96 12.19
CA LYS A 20 44.49 0.85 11.79
C LYS A 20 44.62 0.89 10.27
N TYR A 21 43.70 0.19 9.61
CA TYR A 21 43.94 0.05 8.15
C TYR A 21 42.76 0.65 7.38
N PHE A 22 43.11 1.64 6.38
CA PHE A 22 42.12 2.24 5.46
C PHE A 22 42.76 2.44 4.09
N PHE A 23 42.35 1.49 3.17
CA PHE A 23 43.00 1.55 1.83
C PHE A 23 41.93 1.68 0.74
N GLY A 24 42.45 2.07 -0.51
CA GLY A 24 41.54 2.08 -1.67
C GLY A 24 40.98 3.48 -1.93
N ARG A 25 41.37 4.44 -0.94
CA ARG A 25 40.86 5.80 -1.19
C ARG A 25 42.00 6.81 -1.03
N ASP A 26 43.21 6.42 -1.31
CA ASP A 26 44.36 7.30 -1.06
C ASP A 26 44.35 8.50 -2.02
N GLN A 27 44.03 8.15 -3.27
CA GLN A 27 44.05 9.27 -4.24
C GLN A 27 42.97 10.31 -3.91
N GLU A 28 41.77 9.82 -3.66
CA GLU A 28 40.67 10.76 -3.34
C GLU A 28 41.02 11.60 -2.10
N SER A 29 41.64 10.94 -1.11
CA SER A 29 41.99 11.71 0.12
C SER A 29 43.05 12.77 -0.19
N ARG A 30 44.06 12.40 -0.90
CA ARG A 30 45.12 13.37 -1.23
C ARG A 30 44.58 14.54 -2.05
N ASP A 31 43.78 14.21 -3.04
CA ASP A 31 43.22 15.27 -3.91
C ASP A 31 42.28 16.19 -3.10
N LEU A 32 41.50 15.55 -2.27
CA LEU A 32 40.56 16.39 -1.50
C LEU A 32 41.33 17.31 -0.52
N VAL A 33 42.34 16.79 0.14
CA VAL A 33 43.12 17.61 1.08
C VAL A 33 43.81 18.76 0.32
N ALA A 34 44.35 18.41 -0.84
CA ALA A 34 45.00 19.47 -1.64
C ALA A 34 43.99 20.57 -2.03
N LEU A 35 42.82 20.12 -2.41
CA LEU A 35 41.81 21.11 -2.83
C LEU A 35 41.39 21.99 -1.63
N ILE A 36 41.29 21.33 -0.43
CA ILE A 36 40.86 22.11 0.76
C ILE A 36 41.98 23.08 1.16
N ALA A 37 43.16 22.64 0.90
CA ALA A 37 44.27 23.55 1.23
C ALA A 37 44.27 24.77 0.30
N ALA A 38 43.70 24.61 -0.88
CA ALA A 38 43.77 25.72 -1.87
C ALA A 38 42.49 26.57 -1.81
N GLU A 39 41.39 25.94 -1.35
CA GLU A 39 40.11 26.68 -1.41
C GLU A 39 39.47 26.70 -0.01
N LYS A 40 38.84 27.85 0.39
CA LYS A 40 38.34 28.02 1.77
C LYS A 40 36.96 27.37 1.92
N LEU A 41 36.23 27.18 0.76
CA LEU A 41 34.92 26.51 0.81
C LEU A 41 34.86 25.44 -0.29
N VAL A 42 34.66 24.13 0.25
CA VAL A 42 34.62 23.02 -0.72
C VAL A 42 33.36 22.18 -0.45
N LEU A 43 32.65 21.96 -1.61
CA LEU A 43 31.55 20.98 -1.51
C LEU A 43 32.06 19.59 -1.92
N PHE A 44 32.08 18.67 -0.88
CA PHE A 44 32.48 17.28 -1.08
C PHE A 44 31.24 16.38 -1.20
N TYR A 45 31.03 15.76 -2.48
CA TYR A 45 29.77 14.99 -2.59
C TYR A 45 30.04 13.68 -3.33
N ALA A 46 29.18 12.67 -3.02
CA ALA A 46 29.28 11.33 -3.63
C ALA A 46 27.94 10.61 -3.48
N GLN A 47 27.83 9.53 -4.28
CA GLN A 47 26.62 8.71 -4.09
C GLN A 47 26.56 8.13 -2.67
N SER A 48 25.35 7.83 -2.26
CA SER A 48 25.18 7.27 -0.89
C SER A 48 25.91 5.93 -0.78
N GLY A 49 26.57 5.76 0.42
CA GLY A 49 27.22 4.45 0.68
C GLY A 49 28.60 4.35 0.03
N ALA A 50 29.15 5.47 -0.52
CA ALA A 50 30.46 5.43 -1.21
C ALA A 50 31.60 5.54 -0.18
N GLY A 51 31.23 5.80 1.13
CA GLY A 51 32.26 5.81 2.19
C GLY A 51 32.74 7.24 2.50
N LYS A 52 31.89 8.31 2.34
CA LYS A 52 32.31 9.71 2.59
C LYS A 52 32.66 9.90 4.07
N SER A 53 31.71 9.32 4.88
CA SER A 53 31.95 9.53 6.33
C SER A 53 33.21 8.79 6.79
N SER A 54 33.45 7.61 6.24
CA SER A 54 34.69 6.89 6.60
C SER A 54 35.93 7.65 6.14
N LEU A 55 35.90 8.23 4.92
CA LEU A 55 37.07 8.99 4.41
C LEU A 55 37.33 10.24 5.25
N ILE A 56 36.21 10.85 5.67
CA ILE A 56 36.36 12.10 6.45
C ILE A 56 37.01 11.77 7.81
N ARG A 57 36.57 10.72 8.45
CA ARG A 57 37.02 10.47 9.84
C ARG A 57 38.41 9.84 9.84
N LYS A 58 38.62 8.97 8.89
CA LYS A 58 39.89 8.20 8.95
C LYS A 58 41.02 8.95 8.25
N ARG A 59 40.70 9.67 7.14
CA ARG A 59 41.84 10.24 6.37
C ARG A 59 41.80 11.76 6.38
N LEU A 60 40.71 12.31 6.06
CA LEU A 60 40.69 13.77 5.83
C LEU A 60 41.08 14.53 7.11
N ARG A 61 40.53 14.22 8.28
CA ARG A 61 40.79 15.01 9.50
C ARG A 61 42.26 14.89 9.92
N PRO A 62 42.73 13.65 10.02
CA PRO A 62 44.15 13.54 10.43
C PRO A 62 45.08 14.18 9.39
N ASP A 63 44.81 13.99 8.10
CA ASP A 63 45.70 14.55 7.06
C ASP A 63 45.67 16.08 7.07
N LEU A 64 44.54 16.64 7.33
CA LEU A 64 44.50 18.13 7.43
C LEU A 64 45.29 18.61 8.66
N ARG A 65 45.25 17.81 9.80
CA ARG A 65 46.03 18.22 10.99
C ARG A 65 47.53 18.16 10.69
N THR A 66 47.91 17.16 9.89
CA THR A 66 49.33 17.07 9.54
C THR A 66 49.76 18.25 8.66
N ARG A 67 48.83 18.85 8.03
CA ARG A 67 49.17 20.00 7.16
C ARG A 67 49.02 21.32 7.92
N GLY A 68 48.75 21.19 9.23
CA GLY A 68 48.85 22.42 10.07
C GLY A 68 47.47 23.02 10.33
N PHE A 69 46.35 22.27 9.91
CA PHE A 69 45.00 22.79 10.21
C PHE A 69 44.55 22.31 11.60
N GLU A 70 43.93 23.21 12.27
CA GLU A 70 43.07 22.72 13.37
C GLU A 70 41.70 22.26 12.84
N VAL A 71 41.33 20.98 13.22
CA VAL A 71 40.04 20.48 12.65
C VAL A 71 39.01 20.42 13.78
N LEU A 72 37.91 21.13 13.58
CA LEU A 72 36.83 21.14 14.60
C LEU A 72 36.05 19.83 14.54
N PRO A 73 35.33 19.58 15.69
CA PRO A 73 34.47 18.40 15.61
C PRO A 73 33.53 18.45 14.39
N ILE A 74 33.07 17.24 13.94
CA ILE A 74 32.22 17.18 12.72
C ILE A 74 30.81 17.67 13.08
N GLY A 75 30.39 18.62 12.23
CA GLY A 75 29.05 19.21 12.51
C GLY A 75 27.95 18.48 11.74
N ARG A 76 26.69 18.49 12.24
CA ARG A 76 25.46 18.01 11.57
C ARG A 76 24.33 19.04 11.73
N VAL A 77 23.52 19.20 10.73
CA VAL A 77 22.53 20.31 10.79
C VAL A 77 21.16 19.74 11.14
N SER A 78 21.14 18.46 11.51
CA SER A 78 19.89 17.84 12.00
C SER A 78 20.22 16.94 13.20
N GLY A 79 19.14 16.65 14.01
CA GLY A 79 19.34 15.78 15.20
C GLY A 79 18.13 15.86 16.13
N ALA A 80 18.11 14.70 17.08
CA ALA A 80 16.99 14.70 18.05
C ALA A 80 17.18 15.82 19.09
N LEU A 81 15.93 16.41 19.38
CA LEU A 81 16.02 17.49 20.39
C LEU A 81 15.98 16.89 21.80
N PRO A 82 16.89 17.41 22.65
CA PRO A 82 16.79 16.96 24.05
C PRO A 82 15.39 17.22 24.64
N GLU A 83 14.98 16.32 25.55
CA GLU A 83 13.59 16.37 26.10
C GLU A 83 13.29 17.74 26.72
N GLU A 84 14.26 18.46 27.13
CA GLU A 84 14.03 19.71 27.90
C GLU A 84 13.91 20.90 26.96
N ILE A 85 14.15 20.66 25.69
CA ILE A 85 14.14 21.82 24.76
C ILE A 85 12.95 21.64 23.80
N LYS A 86 12.12 22.68 23.84
CA LYS A 86 10.97 22.65 22.90
C LYS A 86 11.33 23.41 21.62
N PRO A 87 10.75 22.92 20.44
CA PRO A 87 11.12 23.50 19.13
C PRO A 87 10.84 25.01 19.09
N ASP A 88 9.88 25.55 19.79
CA ASP A 88 9.53 26.99 19.68
C ASP A 88 10.56 27.86 20.41
N GLN A 89 11.45 27.26 21.18
CA GLN A 89 12.47 28.02 21.93
C GLN A 89 13.74 28.20 21.08
N ILE A 90 13.69 27.58 19.94
CA ILE A 90 14.92 27.58 19.13
C ILE A 90 14.79 28.63 18.02
N GLY A 91 15.86 29.57 18.05
CA GLY A 91 15.83 30.62 17.00
C GLY A 91 15.89 30.02 15.60
N ASN A 92 16.95 29.34 15.33
CA ASN A 92 17.14 28.63 14.04
C ASN A 92 17.51 27.17 14.31
N ILE A 93 16.61 26.25 13.78
CA ILE A 93 16.73 24.83 14.18
C ILE A 93 17.99 24.22 13.54
N PHE A 94 18.35 24.70 12.33
CA PHE A 94 19.53 24.12 11.67
C PHE A 94 20.83 24.61 12.34
N ILE A 95 20.88 25.86 12.76
CA ILE A 95 22.07 26.36 13.47
C ILE A 95 22.17 25.69 14.85
N PHE A 96 21.03 25.55 15.44
CA PHE A 96 21.08 24.90 16.78
C PHE A 96 21.67 23.49 16.65
N ASN A 97 21.10 22.73 15.69
CA ASN A 97 21.58 21.34 15.56
C ASN A 97 23.07 21.31 15.16
N LEU A 98 23.47 22.24 14.33
CA LEU A 98 24.93 22.29 14.01
C LEU A 98 25.74 22.59 15.27
N LEU A 99 25.35 23.54 16.10
CA LEU A 99 26.13 23.91 17.30
C LEU A 99 26.08 22.77 18.33
N ALA A 100 24.91 22.21 18.45
CA ALA A 100 24.80 21.11 19.43
C ALA A 100 25.72 19.95 19.03
N SER A 101 25.74 19.68 17.72
CA SER A 101 26.65 18.59 17.25
C SER A 101 28.11 18.95 17.47
N LEU A 102 28.46 20.10 17.20
CA LEU A 102 29.86 20.52 17.45
C LEU A 102 30.19 20.49 18.94
N ASN A 103 29.21 20.96 19.75
CA ASN A 103 29.42 21.03 21.22
C ASN A 103 29.63 19.62 21.79
N GLU A 104 28.91 18.64 21.23
CA GLU A 104 29.02 17.26 21.72
C GLU A 104 30.43 16.69 21.44
N GLY A 105 30.99 17.18 20.36
CA GLY A 105 32.29 16.62 19.97
C GLY A 105 33.46 17.34 20.66
N MET A 106 33.12 18.32 21.44
CA MET A 106 34.20 19.05 22.15
C MET A 106 34.56 18.33 23.44
N PRO A 107 35.81 18.58 23.98
CA PRO A 107 36.16 18.01 25.30
C PRO A 107 35.23 18.53 26.40
N ASP A 108 35.00 17.64 27.48
CA ASP A 108 33.97 17.92 28.53
C ASP A 108 34.20 19.29 29.16
N GLY A 109 35.36 19.85 29.25
CA GLY A 109 35.67 21.13 29.91
C GLY A 109 35.32 22.32 29.01
N LEU A 110 35.03 22.05 27.77
CA LEU A 110 34.78 23.16 26.82
C LEU A 110 33.34 23.12 26.30
N LYS A 111 32.58 22.07 26.79
CA LYS A 111 31.18 21.97 26.31
C LYS A 111 30.31 23.03 26.99
N ARG A 112 29.47 23.59 26.22
CA ARG A 112 28.52 24.58 26.76
C ARG A 112 27.19 23.90 27.09
N GLU A 113 26.50 24.57 28.06
CA GLU A 113 25.15 24.02 28.32
C GLU A 113 24.24 24.16 27.08
N VAL A 114 23.56 23.04 26.75
CA VAL A 114 22.81 22.95 25.47
C VAL A 114 21.73 24.03 25.43
N LYS A 115 21.16 24.45 26.57
CA LYS A 115 20.12 25.49 26.59
C LYS A 115 20.65 26.83 26.07
N HIS A 116 21.94 27.03 26.27
CA HIS A 116 22.52 28.32 25.83
C HIS A 116 22.71 28.35 24.31
N LEU A 117 22.49 27.23 23.70
CA LEU A 117 22.72 27.18 22.25
C LEU A 117 21.44 27.51 21.49
N THR A 118 20.28 27.63 22.11
CA THR A 118 18.96 27.78 21.46
C THR A 118 18.88 29.08 20.67
N HIS A 119 19.74 30.10 21.07
CA HIS A 119 19.66 31.37 20.31
C HIS A 119 21.07 31.84 19.93
N GLU A 120 21.93 30.93 20.17
CA GLU A 120 23.31 31.32 19.84
C GLU A 120 23.54 31.21 18.32
N ASN A 121 24.35 32.21 17.73
CA ASN A 121 24.64 32.11 16.29
C ASN A 121 26.06 31.55 16.06
N LEU A 122 26.28 31.06 14.85
CA LEU A 122 27.51 30.32 14.53
C LEU A 122 28.76 31.20 14.74
N PRO A 123 28.81 32.44 14.27
CA PRO A 123 30.04 33.25 14.47
C PRO A 123 30.36 33.44 15.96
N ASP A 124 29.33 33.60 16.79
CA ASP A 124 29.58 33.79 18.25
C ASP A 124 30.07 32.47 18.88
N PHE A 125 29.46 31.45 18.41
CA PHE A 125 29.90 30.15 18.94
C PHE A 125 31.39 29.91 18.64
N LEU A 126 31.79 30.27 17.46
CA LEU A 126 33.20 30.04 17.10
C LEU A 126 34.12 31.05 17.79
N GLY A 127 33.45 32.08 18.48
CA GLY A 127 34.21 33.05 19.30
C GLY A 127 34.94 34.07 18.41
N GLU A 128 35.74 35.04 19.11
CA GLU A 128 36.50 36.08 18.38
C GLU A 128 37.81 35.50 17.84
N GLU A 129 38.16 36.08 16.69
CA GLU A 129 39.49 35.66 16.18
C GLU A 129 40.58 35.86 17.23
N LYS A 130 41.17 34.73 17.71
CA LYS A 130 42.23 34.91 18.73
C LYS A 130 43.38 35.77 18.19
N ALA A 131 43.66 37.03 18.88
CA ALA A 131 44.79 37.91 18.50
C ALA A 131 46.12 37.14 18.66
N LEU A 132 46.61 36.65 17.52
CA LEU A 132 47.94 36.02 17.60
C LEU A 132 49.04 37.08 17.71
N PRO A 133 50.07 36.95 18.55
CA PRO A 133 51.21 37.88 18.54
C PRO A 133 51.60 38.27 17.10
N ALA A 134 51.66 39.58 16.70
CA ALA A 134 51.89 40.29 15.43
C ALA A 134 52.85 39.51 14.52
N GLU A 135 53.50 38.32 15.06
CA GLU A 135 54.51 37.63 14.23
C GLU A 135 54.13 36.16 14.03
N ALA A 136 52.91 35.65 14.51
CA ALA A 136 52.58 34.24 14.30
C ALA A 136 51.35 34.14 13.36
N PRO A 137 51.53 33.49 12.20
CA PRO A 137 50.39 33.32 11.27
C PRO A 137 49.19 32.63 11.94
N PRO A 138 47.95 33.21 11.71
CA PRO A 138 46.75 32.55 12.26
C PRO A 138 46.68 31.08 11.88
N ILE A 139 46.50 30.20 12.91
CA ILE A 139 46.40 28.76 12.64
C ILE A 139 45.06 28.48 11.92
N PRO A 140 45.10 28.03 10.65
CA PRO A 140 43.85 27.73 9.93
C PRO A 140 43.06 26.58 10.59
N PHE A 141 41.76 26.81 10.73
CA PHE A 141 41.01 25.62 11.20
C PHE A 141 39.86 25.34 10.25
N VAL A 142 39.42 24.02 10.29
CA VAL A 142 38.47 23.53 9.27
C VAL A 142 37.21 23.03 9.99
N LEU A 143 36.06 23.54 9.45
CA LEU A 143 34.76 23.02 9.92
C LEU A 143 34.15 22.14 8.84
N VAL A 144 34.00 20.85 9.28
CA VAL A 144 33.34 19.90 8.35
C VAL A 144 31.89 19.70 8.79
N ILE A 145 30.99 19.96 7.78
CA ILE A 145 29.58 19.67 8.08
C ILE A 145 29.16 18.47 7.22
N ASP A 146 28.95 17.34 7.94
CA ASP A 146 28.67 16.09 7.21
C ASP A 146 27.15 15.93 7.02
N GLN A 147 26.77 15.26 5.95
CA GLN A 147 25.36 15.05 5.58
C GLN A 147 24.61 16.39 5.46
N PHE A 148 25.24 17.25 4.71
CA PHE A 148 24.70 18.64 4.65
C PHE A 148 23.34 18.66 3.95
N GLU A 149 23.04 17.65 3.16
CA GLU A 149 21.70 17.61 2.53
C GLU A 149 20.58 17.64 3.58
N GLU A 150 20.80 17.45 4.84
CA GLU A 150 19.76 17.50 5.88
C GLU A 150 19.23 18.92 6.07
N ILE A 151 19.98 19.80 5.59
CA ILE A 151 19.44 21.18 5.65
C ILE A 151 18.19 21.30 4.78
N ILE A 152 18.12 20.37 3.83
CA ILE A 152 16.95 20.42 2.94
C ILE A 152 15.98 19.30 3.34
N THR A 153 16.44 18.25 3.86
CA THR A 153 15.59 17.05 3.94
C THR A 153 14.99 16.92 5.35
N THR A 154 15.42 17.82 6.31
CA THR A 154 14.84 17.77 7.68
C THR A 154 14.21 19.12 8.02
N HIS A 155 13.25 19.01 8.99
CA HIS A 155 12.57 20.23 9.46
C HIS A 155 12.04 21.05 8.28
N GLN A 156 11.19 20.42 7.44
CA GLN A 156 10.74 21.03 6.17
C GLN A 156 9.77 22.20 6.44
N ASP A 157 9.18 22.18 7.59
CA ASP A 157 8.24 23.28 7.93
C ASP A 157 9.01 24.55 8.36
N ARG A 158 10.31 24.41 8.56
CA ARG A 158 11.07 25.60 9.02
C ARG A 158 12.02 26.07 7.91
N TRP A 159 11.53 25.99 6.65
CA TRP A 159 12.38 26.28 5.47
C TRP A 159 12.81 27.74 5.46
N ARG A 160 12.05 28.64 6.11
CA ARG A 160 12.41 30.08 6.10
C ARG A 160 13.71 30.32 6.86
N GLU A 161 14.10 29.34 7.69
CA GLU A 161 15.32 29.53 8.51
C GLU A 161 16.57 29.16 7.71
N ARG A 162 16.49 28.59 6.53
CA ARG A 162 17.65 28.12 5.74
C ARG A 162 18.49 29.30 5.23
N ASP A 163 17.76 30.42 4.79
CA ASP A 163 18.55 31.59 4.33
C ASP A 163 19.48 32.10 5.43
N ASP A 164 18.81 32.19 6.64
CA ASP A 164 19.62 32.71 7.77
C ASP A 164 20.80 31.77 8.06
N PHE A 165 20.64 30.48 7.96
CA PHE A 165 21.76 29.53 8.18
C PHE A 165 22.93 29.88 7.25
N PHE A 166 22.67 30.03 5.90
CA PHE A 166 23.77 30.30 4.94
C PHE A 166 24.39 31.68 5.19
N ILE A 167 23.52 32.63 5.65
CA ILE A 167 24.07 33.97 5.96
C ILE A 167 25.02 33.86 7.15
N GLN A 168 24.69 33.04 8.09
CA GLN A 168 25.59 32.91 9.27
C GLN A 168 26.88 32.18 8.86
N LEU A 169 26.86 31.19 7.92
CA LEU A 169 28.12 30.60 7.43
C LEU A 169 29.02 31.66 6.80
N ARG A 170 28.37 32.49 6.01
CA ARG A 170 29.15 33.57 5.38
C ARG A 170 29.76 34.51 6.43
N GLN A 171 28.93 34.85 7.40
CA GLN A 171 29.43 35.78 8.44
C GLN A 171 30.58 35.13 9.23
N ALA A 172 30.43 33.87 9.49
CA ALA A 172 31.52 33.20 10.22
C ALA A 172 32.82 33.21 9.39
N MET A 173 32.70 32.98 8.09
CA MET A 173 33.91 32.97 7.24
C MET A 173 34.49 34.39 7.10
N ALA A 174 33.60 35.39 7.10
CA ALA A 174 34.09 36.79 7.02
C ALA A 174 34.78 37.20 8.33
N ARG A 175 34.23 36.67 9.43
CA ARG A 175 34.78 37.07 10.74
C ARG A 175 36.12 36.35 10.99
N HIS A 176 36.22 35.18 10.40
CA HIS A 176 37.47 34.42 10.60
C HIS A 176 38.12 34.15 9.24
N SER A 177 39.21 34.93 9.00
CA SER A 177 39.83 34.79 7.67
C SER A 177 40.61 33.47 7.58
N ASN A 178 40.82 32.77 8.73
CA ASN A 178 41.60 31.50 8.71
C ASN A 178 40.65 30.30 8.85
N LEU A 179 39.24 30.51 8.48
CA LEU A 179 38.27 29.41 8.58
C LEU A 179 38.06 28.79 7.19
N TRP A 180 38.20 27.37 7.22
CA TRP A 180 37.87 26.58 6.03
C TRP A 180 36.60 25.76 6.29
N LEU A 181 35.82 25.78 5.20
CA LEU A 181 34.54 25.06 5.36
C LEU A 181 34.47 23.94 4.34
N VAL A 182 34.11 22.70 4.88
CA VAL A 182 33.85 21.58 3.97
C VAL A 182 32.42 21.08 4.20
N LEU A 183 31.65 21.24 3.06
CA LEU A 183 30.27 20.70 3.14
C LEU A 183 30.20 19.38 2.39
N THR A 184 29.70 18.36 3.22
CA THR A 184 29.61 17.05 2.54
C THR A 184 28.12 16.68 2.36
N MET A 185 27.82 16.15 1.08
CA MET A 185 26.39 15.81 0.88
C MET A 185 26.26 14.78 -0.24
N ARG A 186 25.10 14.25 -0.40
CA ARG A 186 24.82 13.31 -1.50
C ARG A 186 24.62 14.07 -2.82
N GLU A 187 24.97 13.28 -3.84
CA GLU A 187 24.96 13.96 -5.15
C GLU A 187 23.52 14.28 -5.59
N ASP A 188 22.48 13.61 -5.06
CA ASP A 188 21.08 13.82 -5.51
C ASP A 188 20.55 15.18 -5.02
N TYR A 189 21.36 15.86 -4.05
CA TYR A 189 20.73 17.08 -3.46
C TYR A 189 21.52 18.33 -3.87
N ILE A 190 22.35 18.14 -4.83
CA ILE A 190 23.26 19.28 -5.15
C ILE A 190 22.42 20.42 -5.75
N ALA A 191 21.42 20.07 -6.58
CA ALA A 191 20.66 21.13 -7.27
C ALA A 191 19.82 21.94 -6.26
N ALA A 192 19.49 21.26 -5.19
CA ALA A 192 18.63 21.93 -4.18
C ALA A 192 19.38 23.06 -3.46
N LEU A 193 20.73 23.19 -3.70
CA LEU A 193 21.50 24.24 -3.00
C LEU A 193 21.52 25.53 -3.84
N ASP A 194 21.00 25.47 -5.06
CA ASP A 194 21.17 26.58 -6.01
C ASP A 194 20.57 27.89 -5.45
N PRO A 195 19.45 27.79 -4.77
CA PRO A 195 18.87 29.07 -4.30
C PRO A 195 19.73 29.72 -3.21
N TYR A 196 20.68 28.97 -2.64
CA TYR A 196 21.38 29.53 -1.45
C TYR A 196 22.84 29.84 -1.80
N THR A 197 23.27 29.46 -3.00
CA THR A 197 24.69 29.60 -3.35
C THR A 197 25.10 31.07 -3.39
N GLN A 198 24.15 31.97 -3.58
CA GLN A 198 24.47 33.41 -3.67
C GLN A 198 24.98 33.95 -2.33
N TYR A 199 24.71 33.22 -1.21
CA TYR A 199 25.14 33.71 0.11
C TYR A 199 26.57 33.24 0.41
N LEU A 200 27.11 32.33 -0.38
CA LEU A 200 28.42 31.75 -0.03
C LEU A 200 29.50 32.28 -0.98
N PRO A 201 30.75 32.30 -0.58
CA PRO A 201 31.85 32.78 -1.43
C PRO A 201 31.95 31.97 -2.74
N ASN A 202 32.19 32.78 -3.86
CA ASN A 202 32.33 32.19 -5.21
C ASN A 202 31.14 31.29 -5.56
N ARG A 203 30.04 31.45 -4.90
CA ARG A 203 28.78 30.76 -5.19
C ARG A 203 28.96 29.24 -5.14
N LEU A 204 29.95 28.76 -4.22
CA LEU A 204 30.18 27.33 -3.96
C LEU A 204 30.60 26.61 -5.25
N ARG A 205 31.44 27.22 -6.08
CA ARG A 205 31.83 26.65 -7.40
C ARG A 205 32.83 25.51 -7.19
N THR A 206 33.58 25.58 -6.04
CA THR A 206 34.59 24.54 -5.86
C THR A 206 33.95 23.26 -5.30
N ARG A 207 34.02 22.17 -6.13
CA ARG A 207 33.35 20.91 -5.74
C ARG A 207 34.29 19.72 -5.98
N PHE A 208 34.12 18.78 -5.07
CA PHE A 208 34.89 17.55 -5.25
C PHE A 208 33.94 16.35 -5.23
N TYR A 209 33.93 15.61 -6.40
CA TYR A 209 33.06 14.41 -6.52
C TYR A 209 33.89 13.16 -6.28
N MET A 210 33.44 12.38 -5.24
CA MET A 210 34.11 11.08 -5.02
C MET A 210 33.38 9.98 -5.79
N LYS A 211 34.16 9.30 -6.61
CA LYS A 211 33.53 8.26 -7.47
C LYS A 211 33.29 6.98 -6.66
N ARG A 212 32.40 6.20 -7.29
CA ARG A 212 32.19 4.87 -6.64
C ARG A 212 33.48 4.05 -6.70
N MET A 213 33.53 3.00 -5.75
CA MET A 213 34.78 2.22 -5.60
C MET A 213 34.96 1.27 -6.80
N ASN A 214 36.00 1.61 -7.55
CA ASN A 214 36.23 0.76 -8.74
C ASN A 214 37.03 -0.49 -8.37
N ARG A 215 37.33 -1.26 -9.32
CA ARG A 215 37.99 -2.56 -9.10
C ARG A 215 39.37 -2.38 -8.44
N GLU A 216 40.13 -1.46 -8.95
CA GLU A 216 41.51 -1.28 -8.40
C GLU A 216 41.45 -0.84 -6.93
N SER A 217 40.59 0.09 -6.69
CA SER A 217 40.47 0.55 -5.28
C SER A 217 39.97 -0.56 -4.37
N ALA A 218 39.04 -1.37 -4.84
CA ALA A 218 38.52 -2.48 -4.03
C ALA A 218 39.62 -3.52 -3.75
N LEU A 219 40.42 -3.72 -4.76
CA LEU A 219 41.53 -4.67 -4.54
C LEU A 219 42.48 -4.19 -3.45
N ASP A 220 42.76 -2.90 -3.51
CA ASP A 220 43.62 -2.37 -2.43
C ASP A 220 42.95 -2.51 -1.06
N ALA A 221 41.66 -2.26 -1.06
CA ALA A 221 40.93 -2.26 0.24
C ALA A 221 40.83 -3.68 0.80
N ILE A 222 41.02 -4.67 -0.11
CA ILE A 222 40.89 -6.07 0.35
C ILE A 222 42.29 -6.62 0.65
N THR A 223 43.28 -6.32 -0.14
CA THR A 223 44.56 -7.05 -0.06
C THR A 223 45.51 -6.37 0.94
N LYS A 224 45.47 -5.10 1.01
CA LYS A 224 46.53 -4.42 1.80
C LYS A 224 46.29 -4.59 3.29
N PRO A 225 45.03 -4.53 3.79
CA PRO A 225 44.88 -4.80 5.23
C PRO A 225 45.33 -6.22 5.59
N ALA A 226 44.99 -7.17 4.76
CA ALA A 226 45.40 -8.57 5.04
C ALA A 226 46.93 -8.72 4.99
N MET A 227 47.50 -8.09 4.05
CA MET A 227 48.98 -8.15 3.97
C MET A 227 49.63 -7.50 5.18
N ALA A 228 49.08 -6.37 5.57
CA ALA A 228 49.66 -5.63 6.72
C ALA A 228 49.48 -6.42 8.03
N SER A 229 48.52 -7.30 7.99
CA SER A 229 48.24 -8.06 9.23
C SER A 229 48.91 -9.43 9.18
N GLY A 230 49.75 -9.66 8.01
CA GLY A 230 50.66 -10.82 8.00
C GLY A 230 49.98 -12.04 7.35
N LEU A 231 48.79 -11.83 6.78
CA LEU A 231 48.13 -12.96 6.11
C LEU A 231 47.63 -12.52 4.73
N PRO A 232 48.53 -12.55 3.73
CA PRO A 232 48.13 -12.06 2.39
C PRO A 232 47.28 -13.08 1.63
N PHE A 233 46.56 -12.49 0.55
CA PHE A 233 45.78 -13.39 -0.33
C PHE A 233 46.72 -14.09 -1.32
N ALA A 234 46.48 -15.41 -1.59
CA ALA A 234 47.20 -16.07 -2.69
C ALA A 234 46.88 -15.42 -4.05
N PRO A 235 47.79 -15.64 -5.07
CA PRO A 235 47.61 -14.99 -6.38
C PRO A 235 46.20 -15.26 -6.96
N GLN A 236 45.52 -14.24 -7.40
CA GLN A 236 44.26 -14.25 -8.18
C GLN A 236 43.06 -14.48 -7.25
N VAL A 237 43.27 -14.69 -5.98
CA VAL A 237 42.12 -14.95 -5.07
C VAL A 237 41.38 -13.64 -4.79
N ALA A 238 42.06 -12.58 -4.42
CA ALA A 238 41.39 -11.30 -4.13
C ALA A 238 40.72 -10.73 -5.39
N GLU A 239 41.39 -11.00 -6.60
CA GLU A 239 40.78 -10.50 -7.85
C GLU A 239 39.44 -11.20 -8.12
N ASN A 240 39.45 -12.48 -7.87
CA ASN A 240 38.18 -13.20 -8.07
C ASN A 240 37.10 -12.72 -7.09
N LEU A 241 37.55 -12.50 -5.86
CA LEU A 241 36.58 -11.99 -4.88
C LEU A 241 36.01 -10.63 -5.32
N VAL A 242 36.87 -9.77 -5.85
CA VAL A 242 36.39 -8.45 -6.30
C VAL A 242 35.44 -8.62 -7.49
N GLU A 243 35.80 -9.57 -8.35
CA GLU A 243 34.89 -9.79 -9.48
C GLU A 243 33.52 -10.27 -9.00
N ASN A 244 33.57 -11.10 -8.05
CA ASN A 244 32.27 -11.56 -7.51
C ASN A 244 31.50 -10.42 -6.83
N LEU A 245 32.22 -9.61 -6.06
CA LEU A 245 31.56 -8.50 -5.33
C LEU A 245 31.01 -7.45 -6.32
N SER A 246 31.54 -7.47 -7.54
CA SER A 246 31.09 -6.42 -8.50
C SER A 246 29.89 -6.91 -9.30
N GLN A 247 29.51 -8.12 -9.01
CA GLN A 247 28.37 -8.64 -9.80
C GLN A 247 27.07 -7.95 -9.41
N ILE A 248 26.23 -7.71 -10.40
CA ILE A 248 24.93 -7.06 -10.15
C ILE A 248 23.85 -7.93 -10.82
N ARG A 249 22.71 -7.80 -10.24
CA ARG A 249 21.58 -8.54 -10.84
C ARG A 249 20.64 -7.57 -11.56
N ILE A 250 20.34 -7.98 -12.78
CA ILE A 250 19.41 -7.14 -13.58
C ILE A 250 18.07 -7.89 -13.67
N PRO A 251 17.01 -7.11 -13.16
CA PRO A 251 15.68 -7.74 -13.21
C PRO A 251 15.35 -8.31 -14.60
N GLY A 252 14.97 -9.67 -14.59
CA GLY A 252 14.57 -10.28 -15.89
C GLY A 252 15.69 -11.14 -16.47
N GLN A 253 16.82 -11.19 -15.74
CA GLN A 253 17.93 -12.05 -16.21
C GLN A 253 18.34 -12.99 -15.07
N ALA A 254 18.57 -14.27 -15.47
CA ALA A 254 18.78 -15.34 -14.47
C ALA A 254 20.22 -15.32 -13.96
N GLU A 255 21.21 -14.65 -14.79
CA GLU A 255 22.60 -14.75 -14.30
C GLU A 255 23.14 -13.36 -13.94
N PRO A 256 23.91 -13.35 -12.75
CA PRO A 256 24.56 -12.09 -12.38
C PRO A 256 25.58 -11.63 -13.44
N ARG A 257 25.54 -10.25 -13.68
CA ARG A 257 26.57 -9.69 -14.61
C ARG A 257 27.59 -8.87 -13.82
N SER A 258 28.64 -8.74 -14.55
CA SER A 258 29.72 -7.96 -13.93
C SER A 258 29.37 -6.45 -13.90
N GLY A 259 29.38 -5.98 -12.69
CA GLY A 259 29.14 -4.53 -12.49
C GLY A 259 30.45 -3.75 -12.50
N GLN A 260 30.27 -2.40 -12.67
CA GLN A 260 31.45 -1.52 -12.79
C GLN A 260 32.02 -1.19 -11.41
N PHE A 261 31.21 -1.33 -10.36
CA PHE A 261 31.72 -0.82 -9.07
C PHE A 261 31.43 -1.84 -7.97
N VAL A 262 32.25 -1.69 -6.84
CA VAL A 262 32.04 -2.54 -5.66
C VAL A 262 31.52 -1.68 -4.50
N GLU A 263 30.48 -2.30 -3.85
CA GLU A 263 29.93 -1.55 -2.70
C GLU A 263 30.81 -1.77 -1.45
N PRO A 264 31.34 -0.71 -0.82
CA PRO A 264 32.30 -0.81 0.28
C PRO A 264 31.72 -1.59 1.47
N VAL A 265 30.44 -1.39 1.76
CA VAL A 265 29.88 -2.09 2.94
C VAL A 265 29.87 -3.60 2.69
N GLN A 266 29.48 -4.05 1.44
CA GLN A 266 29.51 -5.50 1.14
C GLN A 266 30.94 -6.04 1.24
N LEU A 267 31.80 -5.24 0.72
CA LEU A 267 33.22 -5.68 0.80
C LEU A 267 33.65 -5.86 2.27
N GLN A 268 33.26 -4.93 3.11
CA GLN A 268 33.73 -5.02 4.52
C GLN A 268 33.05 -6.18 5.23
N VAL A 269 31.83 -6.45 4.88
CA VAL A 269 31.11 -7.55 5.55
C VAL A 269 31.76 -8.89 5.15
N VAL A 270 32.05 -8.99 3.88
CA VAL A 270 32.59 -10.28 3.40
C VAL A 270 34.00 -10.48 3.95
N CYS A 271 34.80 -9.46 3.93
CA CYS A 271 36.19 -9.62 4.40
C CYS A 271 36.23 -9.80 5.92
N TRP A 272 35.41 -9.05 6.58
CA TRP A 272 35.39 -9.21 8.04
C TRP A 272 35.04 -10.66 8.42
N ARG A 273 34.14 -11.18 7.72
CA ARG A 273 33.71 -12.55 8.08
C ARG A 273 34.78 -13.58 7.68
N LEU A 274 35.15 -13.38 6.51
CA LEU A 274 36.23 -14.29 6.10
C LEU A 274 37.35 -14.33 7.14
N TRP A 275 37.71 -13.22 7.60
CA TRP A 275 38.83 -13.18 8.56
C TRP A 275 38.41 -13.79 9.90
N GLU A 276 37.19 -13.49 10.40
CA GLU A 276 36.76 -14.04 11.71
C GLU A 276 36.70 -15.57 11.66
N ASN A 277 36.30 -16.07 10.57
CA ASN A 277 36.21 -17.54 10.48
C ASN A 277 37.60 -18.18 10.36
N LEU A 278 38.48 -17.46 9.73
CA LEU A 278 39.86 -17.99 9.63
C LEU A 278 40.56 -17.97 10.98
N ARG A 279 40.21 -17.06 11.76
CA ARG A 279 40.84 -16.98 13.11
C ARG A 279 40.42 -18.15 13.97
N GLN A 280 39.30 -18.77 13.72
CA GLN A 280 38.72 -19.79 14.62
C GLN A 280 39.20 -21.18 14.22
N LYS A 281 39.97 -21.43 13.06
CA LYS A 281 40.05 -22.80 12.50
C LYS A 281 41.51 -23.12 12.16
N ASP A 282 42.66 -22.16 12.61
CA ASP A 282 44.01 -22.70 12.38
C ASP A 282 45.04 -21.56 12.51
N GLU A 283 45.95 -21.63 13.45
CA GLU A 283 46.95 -20.63 13.87
C GLU A 283 48.24 -20.76 13.05
N SER A 284 48.38 -21.72 11.95
CA SER A 284 49.64 -21.87 11.20
C SER A 284 49.44 -21.45 9.74
N ARG A 285 48.46 -20.63 9.48
CA ARG A 285 48.16 -20.27 8.07
C ARG A 285 49.06 -19.12 7.60
N GLN A 286 49.57 -19.26 6.27
CA GLN A 286 50.53 -18.23 5.78
C GLN A 286 49.90 -17.37 4.69
N GLU A 287 48.75 -17.90 4.11
CA GLU A 287 48.04 -17.06 3.11
C GLU A 287 46.56 -17.46 3.06
N ILE A 288 45.70 -16.47 2.45
CA ILE A 288 44.27 -16.75 2.24
C ILE A 288 44.10 -17.35 0.84
N THR A 289 43.65 -18.62 0.76
CA THR A 289 43.58 -19.34 -0.52
C THR A 289 42.16 -19.25 -1.10
N ALA A 290 42.05 -19.77 -2.35
CA ALA A 290 40.73 -19.78 -3.03
C ALA A 290 39.75 -20.67 -2.25
N GLN A 291 40.27 -21.74 -1.69
CA GLN A 291 39.39 -22.62 -0.90
C GLN A 291 38.86 -21.91 0.36
N ASP A 292 39.69 -21.09 0.92
CA ASP A 292 39.23 -20.33 2.10
C ASP A 292 38.07 -19.39 1.74
N VAL A 293 38.24 -18.71 0.63
CA VAL A 293 37.17 -17.75 0.25
C VAL A 293 35.90 -18.53 -0.13
N GLU A 294 36.05 -19.69 -0.79
CA GLU A 294 34.86 -20.47 -1.20
C GLU A 294 34.16 -21.07 0.03
N GLN A 295 34.93 -21.43 1.01
CA GLN A 295 34.31 -22.16 2.15
C GLN A 295 33.93 -21.19 3.26
N LEU A 296 34.71 -20.14 3.32
CA LEU A 296 34.52 -19.35 4.56
C LEU A 296 34.14 -17.91 4.23
N GLY A 297 34.26 -17.50 2.97
CA GLY A 297 34.08 -16.06 2.66
C GLY A 297 33.22 -15.89 1.41
N HIS A 298 32.44 -17.03 1.15
CA HIS A 298 31.52 -16.86 0.00
C HIS A 298 30.59 -15.65 0.23
N VAL A 299 30.45 -14.82 -0.79
CA VAL A 299 29.79 -13.50 -0.64
C VAL A 299 28.35 -13.70 -0.15
N ASP A 300 27.58 -14.59 -0.77
CA ASP A 300 26.16 -14.75 -0.41
C ASP A 300 26.01 -15.33 1.00
N THR A 301 26.95 -16.25 1.32
CA THR A 301 26.88 -16.83 2.68
C THR A 301 27.22 -15.75 3.72
N ALA A 302 28.20 -14.97 3.41
CA ALA A 302 28.58 -13.92 4.38
C ALA A 302 27.44 -12.90 4.57
N LEU A 303 26.81 -12.50 3.47
CA LEU A 303 25.69 -11.54 3.59
C LEU A 303 24.52 -12.17 4.34
N ARG A 304 24.30 -13.45 4.06
CA ARG A 304 23.21 -14.15 4.78
C ARG A 304 23.51 -14.17 6.29
N GLN A 305 24.64 -14.51 6.64
CA GLN A 305 24.99 -14.55 8.07
C GLN A 305 24.89 -13.16 8.72
N PHE A 306 25.38 -12.17 7.92
CA PHE A 306 25.24 -10.79 8.45
C PHE A 306 23.77 -10.48 8.71
N TYR A 307 22.93 -10.84 7.82
CA TYR A 307 21.49 -10.59 8.01
C TYR A 307 20.98 -11.36 9.23
N GLU A 308 21.40 -12.62 9.40
CA GLU A 308 20.91 -13.42 10.54
C GLU A 308 21.35 -12.80 11.88
N GLU A 309 22.52 -12.37 11.93
CA GLU A 309 23.00 -11.73 13.19
C GLU A 309 22.25 -10.43 13.47
N THR A 310 22.02 -9.72 12.33
CA THR A 310 21.26 -8.46 12.53
C THR A 310 19.86 -8.77 13.07
N ILE A 311 19.27 -9.88 12.63
CA ILE A 311 17.93 -10.23 13.13
C ILE A 311 18.01 -10.60 14.61
N ILE A 312 19.03 -11.34 14.98
CA ILE A 312 19.17 -11.77 16.39
C ILE A 312 19.40 -10.55 17.28
N ASP A 313 20.24 -9.74 16.86
CA ASP A 313 20.55 -8.53 17.65
C ASP A 313 19.30 -7.63 17.79
N THR A 314 18.59 -7.48 16.72
CA THR A 314 17.42 -6.56 16.78
C THR A 314 16.32 -7.16 17.66
N VAL A 315 16.19 -8.45 17.59
CA VAL A 315 15.17 -9.09 18.44
C VAL A 315 15.53 -8.91 19.91
N GLN A 316 16.80 -9.02 20.19
CA GLN A 316 17.24 -8.88 21.60
C GLN A 316 17.11 -7.43 22.08
N ALA A 317 17.36 -6.51 21.17
CA ALA A 317 17.39 -5.10 21.60
C ALA A 317 15.97 -4.51 21.65
N THR A 318 15.09 -5.00 20.82
CA THR A 318 13.80 -4.27 20.72
C THR A 318 12.66 -5.17 21.21
N ARG A 319 13.00 -6.53 21.40
CA ARG A 319 12.04 -7.55 21.87
C ARG A 319 10.91 -7.76 20.86
N ILE A 320 11.04 -7.38 19.54
CA ILE A 320 10.04 -7.65 18.46
C ILE A 320 10.12 -9.13 18.09
N LEU A 321 8.94 -9.70 17.69
CA LEU A 321 8.96 -11.12 17.30
C LEU A 321 9.78 -11.33 16.02
N GLU A 322 10.71 -12.42 16.06
CA GLU A 322 11.64 -12.66 14.93
C GLU A 322 10.88 -12.89 13.62
N ASN A 323 9.66 -13.60 13.65
CA ASN A 323 8.91 -13.85 12.39
C ASN A 323 8.42 -12.53 11.77
N ARG A 324 8.06 -11.53 12.62
CA ARG A 324 7.60 -10.23 12.08
C ARG A 324 8.75 -9.49 11.37
N LEU A 325 9.95 -9.60 11.88
CA LEU A 325 11.10 -8.92 11.26
C LEU A 325 11.43 -9.56 9.91
N ARG A 326 11.42 -10.93 9.97
CA ARG A 326 11.79 -11.63 8.72
C ARG A 326 10.73 -11.43 7.64
N ASP A 327 9.44 -11.36 8.00
CA ASP A 327 8.38 -11.07 7.02
C ASP A 327 8.48 -9.63 6.50
N TRP A 328 8.82 -8.80 7.43
CA TRP A 328 8.91 -7.39 7.00
C TRP A 328 10.00 -7.21 5.94
N PHE A 329 11.22 -7.85 6.11
CA PHE A 329 12.28 -7.71 5.09
C PHE A 329 11.81 -8.27 3.74
N GLU A 330 11.05 -9.38 3.78
CA GLU A 330 10.69 -10.04 2.51
C GLU A 330 9.52 -9.31 1.83
N ASN A 331 8.68 -8.63 2.68
CA ASN A 331 7.43 -8.13 2.04
C ASN A 331 7.47 -6.61 1.88
N GLU A 332 8.32 -6.00 2.74
CA GLU A 332 8.19 -4.52 2.70
C GLU A 332 9.40 -3.90 1.98
N VAL A 333 10.65 -4.59 2.11
CA VAL A 333 11.82 -3.80 1.61
C VAL A 333 12.44 -4.58 0.43
N ILE A 334 11.82 -5.86 0.09
CA ILE A 334 12.24 -6.58 -1.12
C ILE A 334 11.04 -6.70 -2.07
N THR A 335 11.24 -6.25 -3.34
CA THR A 335 10.13 -6.28 -4.31
C THR A 335 9.92 -7.72 -4.79
N GLU A 336 8.81 -7.94 -5.51
CA GLU A 336 8.53 -9.29 -6.06
C GLU A 336 9.63 -9.73 -7.02
N ALA A 337 10.26 -8.74 -7.67
CA ALA A 337 11.33 -9.07 -8.63
C ALA A 337 12.65 -9.37 -7.91
N GLY A 338 12.65 -9.40 -6.51
CA GLY A 338 13.88 -9.74 -5.76
C GLY A 338 14.89 -8.59 -5.73
N THR A 339 14.40 -7.36 -6.00
CA THR A 339 15.28 -6.16 -5.91
C THR A 339 14.86 -5.33 -4.70
N ARG A 340 15.66 -4.31 -4.40
CA ARG A 340 15.39 -3.52 -3.18
C ARG A 340 14.11 -2.69 -3.33
N GLY A 341 13.18 -2.89 -2.51
CA GLY A 341 11.95 -2.07 -2.36
C GLY A 341 12.13 -0.94 -1.36
N MET A 342 11.25 0.08 -1.48
CA MET A 342 11.34 1.21 -0.53
C MET A 342 10.10 1.21 0.39
N VAL A 343 10.51 1.48 1.64
CA VAL A 343 9.37 1.56 2.59
C VAL A 343 9.43 2.91 3.33
N TYR A 344 8.20 3.55 3.27
CA TYR A 344 8.11 4.91 3.86
C TYR A 344 8.29 4.84 5.38
N ARG A 345 9.23 5.71 5.86
CA ARG A 345 9.41 5.80 7.34
C ARG A 345 8.28 6.59 7.97
N GLY A 346 7.25 5.97 8.61
CA GLY A 346 6.11 6.65 9.28
C GLY A 346 6.51 7.16 10.67
N ASP A 347 5.66 8.03 11.27
CA ASP A 347 5.96 8.59 12.61
C ASP A 347 5.91 7.48 13.68
N LYS A 348 4.99 6.54 13.51
CA LYS A 348 4.90 5.47 14.55
C LYS A 348 5.33 4.13 13.94
N ASN A 349 4.92 3.98 12.59
CA ASN A 349 5.26 2.68 11.99
C ASN A 349 5.94 2.88 10.64
N THR A 350 6.86 2.04 10.32
CA THR A 350 7.44 1.91 8.97
C THR A 350 7.11 0.53 8.40
N GLY A 351 6.01 0.60 7.33
CA GLY A 351 5.36 -0.69 6.99
C GLY A 351 4.56 -1.24 8.17
N ASN A 352 4.85 -2.45 8.45
CA ASN A 352 4.05 -3.03 9.57
C ASN A 352 4.90 -3.18 10.83
N LEU A 353 6.12 -2.47 10.83
CA LEU A 353 6.94 -2.52 12.06
C LEU A 353 6.98 -1.13 12.70
N PRO A 354 7.19 -1.13 14.11
CA PRO A 354 7.40 0.17 14.76
C PRO A 354 8.67 0.88 14.25
N THR A 355 8.53 2.20 14.09
CA THR A 355 9.59 2.98 13.41
C THR A 355 10.89 2.93 14.21
N PRO A 356 10.90 2.89 15.53
CA PRO A 356 12.18 2.82 16.26
C PRO A 356 12.91 1.50 15.97
N VAL A 357 12.13 0.44 15.76
CA VAL A 357 12.80 -0.83 15.42
C VAL A 357 13.51 -0.71 14.06
N VAL A 358 12.79 -0.15 13.05
CA VAL A 358 13.40 -0.01 11.71
C VAL A 358 14.58 0.97 11.78
N ASP A 359 14.52 2.01 12.63
CA ASP A 359 15.65 2.96 12.79
C ASP A 359 16.88 2.23 13.35
N TYR A 360 16.55 1.29 14.27
CA TYR A 360 17.68 0.52 14.82
C TYR A 360 18.32 -0.34 13.73
N LEU A 361 17.49 -0.92 12.84
CA LEU A 361 18.03 -1.72 11.73
C LEU A 361 18.90 -0.85 10.80
N ALA A 362 18.41 0.35 10.54
CA ALA A 362 19.21 1.24 9.66
C ALA A 362 20.58 1.54 10.28
N GLN A 363 20.68 1.46 11.60
CA GLN A 363 21.97 1.72 12.26
C GLN A 363 22.90 0.52 12.12
N LYS A 364 22.32 -0.59 11.76
CA LYS A 364 23.16 -1.79 11.60
C LYS A 364 23.67 -1.91 10.17
N PHE A 365 23.31 -0.94 9.27
CA PHE A 365 23.88 -0.72 7.93
C PHE A 365 23.32 -1.77 6.96
N ILE A 366 22.16 -2.37 7.40
CA ILE A 366 21.50 -3.26 6.41
C ILE A 366 20.44 -2.48 5.64
N LEU A 367 19.95 -1.32 6.26
CA LEU A 367 18.99 -0.44 5.56
C LEU A 367 19.61 0.94 5.38
N ARG A 368 19.07 1.49 4.34
CA ARG A 368 19.52 2.89 4.12
C ARG A 368 18.29 3.80 3.97
N PRO A 369 18.45 5.08 4.69
CA PRO A 369 17.34 6.05 4.55
C PRO A 369 17.45 6.85 3.24
N VAL A 370 16.35 6.90 2.59
CA VAL A 370 16.27 7.76 1.38
C VAL A 370 15.20 8.84 1.58
N VAL A 371 15.72 10.07 1.51
CA VAL A 371 14.73 11.15 1.71
C VAL A 371 14.12 11.55 0.35
N ARG A 372 12.73 11.40 0.27
CA ARG A 372 11.96 11.85 -0.91
C ARG A 372 10.87 12.83 -0.48
N THR A 373 10.21 13.46 -1.54
CA THR A 373 9.20 14.48 -1.19
C THR A 373 8.01 13.81 -0.47
N GLY A 374 7.91 14.02 0.98
CA GLY A 374 6.78 13.40 1.71
C GLY A 374 7.28 12.59 2.90
N GLY A 375 8.72 12.52 3.08
CA GLY A 375 9.19 11.91 4.35
C GLY A 375 10.33 10.91 4.07
N THR A 376 10.95 10.37 4.97
CA THR A 376 12.12 9.47 4.89
C THR A 376 11.66 8.03 4.61
N TRP A 377 12.34 7.45 3.54
CA TRP A 377 12.07 6.04 3.21
C TRP A 377 13.32 5.21 3.48
N TYR A 378 12.94 3.87 3.77
CA TYR A 378 14.09 2.97 3.95
C TYR A 378 14.15 1.97 2.80
N GLU A 379 15.37 1.68 2.42
CA GLU A 379 15.59 0.59 1.45
C GLU A 379 16.85 -0.20 1.85
N LEU A 380 16.99 -1.43 1.17
CA LEU A 380 18.24 -2.19 1.43
C LEU A 380 19.46 -1.43 0.88
N VAL A 381 20.53 -1.66 1.54
CA VAL A 381 21.75 -0.90 1.17
C VAL A 381 22.19 -1.33 -0.24
N HIS A 382 21.80 -2.61 -0.63
CA HIS A 382 22.10 -3.06 -2.00
C HIS A 382 21.19 -4.25 -2.36
N ASP A 383 20.98 -4.46 -3.76
CA ASP A 383 20.06 -5.51 -4.24
C ASP A 383 20.63 -6.90 -3.96
N ARG A 384 21.95 -7.00 -3.71
CA ARG A 384 22.60 -8.33 -3.55
C ARG A 384 22.19 -8.95 -2.21
N PHE A 385 21.51 -8.16 -1.31
CA PHE A 385 21.08 -8.70 -0.01
C PHE A 385 19.74 -9.44 -0.17
N ALA A 386 19.07 -9.19 -1.28
CA ALA A 386 17.68 -9.68 -1.39
C ALA A 386 17.65 -11.22 -1.36
N GLN A 387 18.53 -11.89 -2.15
CA GLN A 387 18.46 -13.37 -2.22
C GLN A 387 18.94 -14.01 -0.91
N PRO A 388 20.05 -13.62 -0.38
CA PRO A 388 20.48 -14.20 0.90
C PRO A 388 19.41 -14.02 2.00
N ILE A 389 18.74 -12.91 1.99
CA ILE A 389 17.67 -12.70 3.00
C ILE A 389 16.53 -13.70 2.76
N LYS A 390 16.18 -13.87 1.49
CA LYS A 390 15.06 -14.81 1.19
C LYS A 390 15.45 -16.24 1.57
N GLU A 391 16.65 -16.61 1.26
CA GLU A 391 17.11 -17.98 1.60
C GLU A 391 17.17 -18.19 3.12
N ALA A 392 17.72 -17.16 3.76
CA ALA A 392 17.78 -17.28 5.23
C ALA A 392 16.38 -17.40 5.84
N ASN A 393 15.49 -16.57 5.36
CA ASN A 393 14.12 -16.63 5.92
C ASN A 393 13.44 -17.97 5.59
N HIS A 394 13.68 -18.44 4.37
CA HIS A 394 13.12 -19.76 4.00
C HIS A 394 13.70 -20.86 4.90
N ALA A 395 15.02 -20.90 5.08
CA ALA A 395 15.65 -21.90 5.97
C ALA A 395 15.09 -21.81 7.39
N TRP A 396 14.96 -20.62 7.90
CA TRP A 396 14.39 -20.45 9.26
C TRP A 396 12.98 -21.04 9.33
N ARG A 397 12.20 -20.86 8.27
CA ARG A 397 10.81 -21.39 8.31
C ARG A 397 10.83 -22.92 8.32
N LEU A 398 11.78 -23.50 7.56
CA LEU A 398 11.87 -24.97 7.51
C LEU A 398 12.35 -25.52 8.84
N ASP A 399 12.93 -24.76 9.63
CA ASP A 399 13.44 -25.24 10.94
C ASP A 399 12.35 -25.15 12.00
N GLN A 400 11.12 -24.66 11.59
CA GLN A 400 10.01 -24.62 12.56
C GLN A 400 9.23 -25.95 12.48
N PRO A 401 9.12 -26.79 13.60
CA PRO A 401 8.53 -28.14 13.64
C PRO A 401 7.16 -28.18 12.94
N ILE A 402 6.31 -27.23 13.03
CA ILE A 402 4.96 -27.25 12.43
C ILE A 402 5.07 -27.06 10.91
N PHE A 403 5.96 -26.31 10.44
CA PHE A 403 6.13 -26.12 8.98
C PHE A 403 6.60 -27.43 8.35
N LYS A 404 7.46 -28.17 9.03
CA LYS A 404 7.88 -29.48 8.50
C LYS A 404 6.69 -30.44 8.38
N PHE A 405 5.83 -30.46 9.42
CA PHE A 405 4.61 -31.30 9.34
C PHE A 405 3.72 -30.88 8.17
N ALA A 406 3.63 -29.55 8.02
CA ALA A 406 2.77 -29.02 6.92
C ALA A 406 3.36 -29.35 5.55
N GLN A 407 4.69 -29.34 5.41
CA GLN A 407 5.34 -29.66 4.12
C GLN A 407 5.25 -31.16 3.82
N ASP A 408 5.48 -32.00 4.81
CA ASP A 408 5.31 -33.45 4.61
C ASP A 408 3.88 -33.81 4.21
N TRP A 409 2.92 -33.19 4.82
CA TRP A 409 1.49 -33.36 4.45
C TRP A 409 1.23 -32.94 3.01
N ALA A 410 1.83 -31.81 2.62
CA ALA A 410 1.66 -31.33 1.22
C ALA A 410 2.36 -32.26 0.23
N ASP A 411 3.58 -32.75 0.55
CA ASP A 411 4.35 -33.62 -0.36
C ASP A 411 3.65 -34.97 -0.49
N SER A 412 2.90 -35.34 0.44
CA SER A 412 2.19 -36.63 0.36
C SER A 412 0.90 -36.51 -0.45
N GLY A 413 0.72 -35.32 -1.13
CA GLY A 413 -0.56 -35.12 -1.86
C GLY A 413 -1.71 -34.83 -0.89
N ARG A 414 -1.30 -34.31 0.34
CA ARG A 414 -2.29 -33.89 1.37
C ARG A 414 -3.03 -35.11 1.92
N SER A 415 -2.26 -36.14 2.25
CA SER A 415 -2.77 -37.38 2.85
C SER A 415 -3.33 -37.13 4.27
N ARG A 416 -4.42 -37.77 4.48
CA ARG A 416 -5.11 -37.63 5.78
C ARG A 416 -4.26 -38.22 6.91
N GLU A 417 -3.40 -39.15 6.75
CA GLU A 417 -2.59 -39.83 7.80
C GLU A 417 -1.47 -38.91 8.32
N LYS A 418 -1.21 -37.90 7.55
CA LYS A 418 -0.09 -37.02 7.93
C LYS A 418 -0.59 -35.78 8.68
N LEU A 419 -1.99 -35.66 8.90
CA LEU A 419 -2.54 -34.53 9.67
C LEU A 419 -2.32 -34.77 11.16
N LEU A 420 -2.26 -33.64 11.86
CA LEU A 420 -1.96 -33.75 13.31
C LEU A 420 -3.12 -34.41 14.06
N ASP A 421 -2.81 -35.32 15.01
CA ASP A 421 -3.86 -35.92 15.88
C ASP A 421 -4.07 -35.07 17.13
N GLY A 422 -5.10 -35.40 17.97
CA GLY A 422 -5.63 -34.55 19.06
C GLY A 422 -4.52 -34.09 20.01
N ARG A 423 -3.48 -34.89 20.25
CA ARG A 423 -2.40 -34.48 21.18
C ARG A 423 -1.39 -33.56 20.49
N GLN A 424 -1.00 -33.86 19.24
CA GLN A 424 -0.05 -33.02 18.46
C GLN A 424 -0.68 -31.68 18.07
N LEU A 425 -1.95 -31.72 17.75
CA LEU A 425 -2.67 -30.47 17.34
C LEU A 425 -2.79 -29.52 18.52
N SER A 426 -2.89 -29.97 19.75
CA SER A 426 -3.04 -29.08 20.92
C SER A 426 -1.71 -28.37 21.24
N ARG A 427 -0.61 -29.04 20.90
CA ARG A 427 0.73 -28.45 21.16
C ARG A 427 0.97 -27.23 20.27
N PHE A 428 0.26 -27.18 19.11
CA PHE A 428 0.61 -26.09 18.17
C PHE A 428 -0.50 -25.03 18.17
N LEU A 429 -1.68 -25.36 18.87
CA LEU A 429 -2.84 -24.45 18.82
C LEU A 429 -2.56 -23.18 19.63
N ASP A 430 -1.52 -23.29 20.55
CA ASP A 430 -1.25 -22.09 21.37
C ASP A 430 -0.05 -21.32 20.81
N THR A 431 0.42 -21.85 19.60
CA THR A 431 1.52 -21.08 18.98
C THR A 431 0.96 -20.09 17.94
N ASN A 432 1.79 -19.18 17.48
CA ASN A 432 1.33 -18.22 16.45
C ASN A 432 1.45 -18.83 15.04
N TRP A 433 0.96 -20.06 14.88
CA TRP A 433 1.16 -20.84 13.64
C TRP A 433 0.47 -20.14 12.44
N ARG A 434 -0.42 -19.21 12.70
CA ARG A 434 -1.11 -18.51 11.60
C ARG A 434 -0.17 -17.55 10.87
N THR A 435 0.95 -17.37 11.54
CA THR A 435 1.88 -16.37 10.95
C THR A 435 2.99 -17.08 10.19
N LEU A 436 2.88 -18.45 10.09
CA LEU A 436 4.02 -19.22 9.56
C LEU A 436 3.78 -19.60 8.11
N GLY A 437 2.69 -18.91 7.44
CA GLY A 437 2.59 -19.05 5.97
C GLY A 437 1.34 -19.88 5.59
N PRO A 438 0.81 -19.72 4.38
CA PRO A 438 -0.47 -20.28 3.92
C PRO A 438 -0.46 -21.82 3.98
N LEU A 439 0.68 -22.40 3.72
CA LEU A 439 0.73 -23.87 3.80
C LEU A 439 0.48 -24.35 5.24
N VAL A 440 1.06 -23.79 6.26
CA VAL A 440 0.87 -24.18 7.69
C VAL A 440 -0.58 -23.89 8.11
N VAL A 441 -1.13 -22.76 7.51
CA VAL A 441 -2.53 -22.44 7.89
C VAL A 441 -3.48 -23.51 7.32
N GLU A 442 -3.20 -23.74 6.12
CA GLU A 442 -4.03 -24.79 5.49
C GLU A 442 -3.89 -26.13 6.26
N PHE A 443 -2.69 -26.50 6.53
CA PHE A 443 -2.41 -27.76 7.25
C PHE A 443 -3.09 -27.77 8.62
N MET A 444 -3.05 -26.70 9.39
CA MET A 444 -3.67 -26.63 10.74
C MET A 444 -5.19 -26.68 10.64
N GLU A 445 -5.71 -26.02 9.61
CA GLU A 445 -7.18 -26.04 9.47
C GLU A 445 -7.66 -27.44 9.07
N ALA A 446 -6.93 -28.06 8.19
CA ALA A 446 -7.28 -29.43 7.81
C ALA A 446 -7.16 -30.38 9.01
N SER A 447 -6.09 -30.18 9.83
CA SER A 447 -5.93 -31.03 11.03
C SER A 447 -7.06 -30.79 12.04
N GLN A 448 -7.58 -29.56 12.14
CA GLN A 448 -8.71 -29.24 13.04
C GLN A 448 -10.02 -29.85 12.54
N GLU A 449 -10.14 -29.78 11.26
CA GLU A 449 -11.38 -30.34 10.68
C GLU A 449 -11.42 -31.86 10.89
N LEU A 450 -10.33 -32.51 10.64
CA LEU A 450 -10.32 -33.97 10.86
C LEU A 450 -10.61 -34.32 12.32
N GLN A 451 -10.10 -33.53 13.24
CA GLN A 451 -10.41 -33.77 14.67
C GLN A 451 -11.90 -33.57 14.96
N GLN A 452 -12.45 -32.54 14.32
CA GLN A 452 -13.89 -32.30 14.55
C GLN A 452 -14.72 -33.44 13.97
N GLN A 453 -14.35 -33.98 12.87
CA GLN A 453 -15.09 -35.10 12.25
C GLN A 453 -14.98 -36.36 13.12
N GLN A 454 -13.77 -36.58 13.66
CA GLN A 454 -13.61 -37.78 14.52
C GLN A 454 -14.43 -37.65 15.79
N GLU A 455 -14.48 -36.44 16.33
CA GLU A 455 -15.31 -36.23 17.54
C GLU A 455 -16.81 -36.37 17.22
N ALA A 456 -17.19 -35.94 16.07
CA ALA A 456 -18.62 -36.04 15.68
C ALA A 456 -19.01 -37.51 15.45
N LEU A 457 -18.07 -38.25 14.89
CA LEU A 457 -18.38 -39.68 14.66
C LEU A 457 -18.49 -40.42 15.99
N LEU A 458 -17.57 -40.12 16.91
CA LEU A 458 -17.66 -40.77 18.23
C LEU A 458 -18.94 -40.36 18.95
N ALA A 459 -19.33 -39.07 18.77
CA ALA A 459 -20.59 -38.59 19.41
C ALA A 459 -21.81 -39.27 18.77
N ALA A 460 -21.75 -39.48 17.49
CA ALA A 460 -22.86 -40.16 16.80
C ALA A 460 -22.95 -41.63 17.24
N GLU A 461 -21.72 -42.28 17.44
CA GLU A 461 -21.74 -43.68 17.90
C GLU A 461 -22.31 -43.76 19.33
N ARG A 462 -21.95 -42.79 20.15
CA ARG A 462 -22.48 -42.79 21.54
C ARG A 462 -23.99 -42.58 21.55
N GLU A 463 -24.45 -41.73 20.61
CA GLU A 463 -25.90 -41.46 20.54
C GLU A 463 -26.65 -42.70 20.01
N ALA A 464 -26.03 -43.35 19.04
CA ALA A 464 -26.67 -44.58 18.51
C ALA A 464 -26.72 -45.67 19.60
N GLN A 465 -25.64 -45.72 20.39
CA GLN A 465 -25.67 -46.68 21.51
C GLN A 465 -26.73 -46.31 22.55
N ARG A 466 -26.90 -45.09 22.81
CA ARG A 466 -27.92 -44.63 23.78
C ARG A 466 -29.32 -44.94 23.25
N GLN A 467 -29.51 -44.82 21.95
CA GLN A 467 -30.84 -45.07 21.36
C GLN A 467 -31.17 -46.57 21.38
N ARG A 468 -30.10 -47.35 21.14
CA ARG A 468 -30.34 -48.80 21.21
C ARG A 468 -30.69 -49.22 22.63
N GLU A 469 -30.05 -48.58 23.63
CA GLU A 469 -30.35 -48.90 25.04
C GLU A 469 -31.77 -48.47 25.42
N LEU A 470 -32.20 -47.26 24.84
CA LEU A 470 -33.57 -46.78 25.16
C LEU A 470 -34.62 -47.68 24.50
N GLU A 471 -34.31 -48.17 23.30
CA GLU A 471 -35.26 -49.06 22.61
C GLU A 471 -35.37 -50.40 23.34
N GLN A 472 -34.21 -50.86 23.85
CA GLN A 472 -34.26 -52.10 24.65
C GLN A 472 -35.05 -51.91 25.94
N GLN A 473 -34.95 -50.70 26.52
CA GLN A 473 -35.71 -50.44 27.77
C GLN A 473 -37.20 -50.27 27.48
N ARG A 474 -37.56 -49.69 26.31
CA ARG A 474 -38.98 -49.53 25.95
C ARG A 474 -39.60 -50.89 25.60
N ALA A 475 -38.81 -51.74 24.95
CA ALA A 475 -39.34 -53.09 24.62
C ALA A 475 -39.56 -53.92 25.89
N LEU A 476 -38.59 -53.72 26.85
CA LEU A 476 -38.77 -54.43 28.14
C LEU A 476 -39.95 -53.86 28.92
N ALA A 477 -40.19 -52.50 28.85
CA ALA A 477 -41.34 -51.85 29.55
C ALA A 477 -42.67 -52.27 28.90
N GLU A 478 -42.73 -52.44 27.57
CA GLU A 478 -43.98 -52.87 26.87
C GLU A 478 -44.30 -54.34 27.18
N GLU A 479 -43.22 -55.12 27.28
CA GLU A 479 -43.46 -56.53 27.66
C GLU A 479 -43.96 -56.64 29.11
N GLN A 480 -43.46 -55.76 30.02
CA GLN A 480 -43.94 -55.77 31.42
C GLN A 480 -45.37 -55.24 31.52
N ARG A 481 -45.72 -54.26 30.62
CA ARG A 481 -47.10 -53.71 30.59
C ARG A 481 -48.09 -54.76 30.07
N LYS A 482 -47.61 -55.53 29.09
CA LYS A 482 -48.52 -56.57 28.55
C LYS A 482 -48.70 -57.70 29.56
N ARG A 483 -47.65 -57.96 30.32
CA ARG A 483 -47.77 -58.98 31.39
C ARG A 483 -48.61 -58.45 32.55
N ALA A 484 -48.51 -57.17 32.86
CA ALA A 484 -49.31 -56.54 33.93
C ALA A 484 -50.80 -56.45 33.53
N GLU A 485 -51.07 -56.24 32.18
CA GLU A 485 -52.48 -56.18 31.71
C GLU A 485 -53.09 -57.57 31.66
N GLU A 486 -52.23 -58.61 31.37
CA GLU A 486 -52.71 -60.00 31.39
C GLU A 486 -52.94 -60.48 32.83
N GLN A 487 -52.10 -59.95 33.77
CA GLN A 487 -52.27 -60.31 35.20
C GLN A 487 -53.46 -59.58 35.82
N GLU A 488 -53.81 -58.36 35.29
CA GLU A 488 -54.98 -57.59 35.78
C GLU A 488 -56.28 -58.18 35.23
N GLN A 489 -56.28 -58.75 34.05
CA GLN A 489 -57.50 -59.37 33.45
C GLN A 489 -57.72 -60.77 34.05
N ALA A 490 -56.61 -61.41 34.46
CA ALA A 490 -56.71 -62.70 35.19
C ALA A 490 -57.14 -62.46 36.64
N ALA A 491 -56.78 -61.28 37.24
CA ALA A 491 -57.15 -60.89 38.62
C ALA A 491 -58.61 -60.44 38.71
N ILE A 492 -59.15 -59.83 37.57
CA ILE A 492 -60.57 -59.43 37.52
C ILE A 492 -61.45 -60.66 37.29
N ARG A 493 -60.97 -61.71 36.59
CA ARG A 493 -61.72 -62.97 36.38
C ARG A 493 -61.69 -63.83 37.65
N GLN A 494 -60.61 -63.69 38.48
CA GLN A 494 -60.46 -64.42 39.76
C GLN A 494 -61.22 -63.72 40.89
N ARG A 495 -61.54 -62.30 40.74
CA ARG A 495 -62.27 -61.51 41.76
C ARG A 495 -63.78 -61.66 41.55
N LYS A 496 -64.22 -62.14 40.27
CA LYS A 496 -65.64 -62.40 39.95
C LYS A 496 -66.00 -63.86 40.29
N LEU A 497 -64.94 -64.78 40.31
CA LEU A 497 -65.10 -66.21 40.66
C LEU A 497 -64.84 -66.42 42.16
N SER A 498 -64.19 -65.46 42.93
CA SER A 498 -63.84 -65.49 44.37
C SER A 498 -64.88 -64.75 45.20
N ARG A 499 -65.94 -63.94 44.55
CA ARG A 499 -67.09 -63.26 45.20
C ARG A 499 -68.30 -64.20 45.25
N ILE A 500 -68.27 -65.34 44.48
CA ILE A 500 -69.28 -66.41 44.51
C ILE A 500 -68.78 -67.55 45.40
N ALA A 501 -67.47 -67.57 45.77
CA ALA A 501 -66.82 -68.57 46.63
C ALA A 501 -66.61 -68.02 48.04
N TYR A 502 -66.90 -66.59 48.39
CA TYR A 502 -66.72 -65.85 49.66
C TYR A 502 -68.06 -65.72 50.38
N ILE A 503 -69.21 -66.28 49.74
CA ILE A 503 -70.49 -66.38 50.48
C ILE A 503 -70.66 -67.82 51.00
N ILE A 504 -69.71 -68.72 50.54
CA ILE A 504 -69.82 -70.14 50.97
C ILE A 504 -68.60 -70.47 51.86
N GLY A 505 -67.69 -69.45 52.22
CA GLY A 505 -66.50 -69.76 53.04
C GLY A 505 -66.40 -68.79 54.23
N GLY A 506 -67.36 -67.79 54.42
CA GLY A 506 -67.60 -66.87 55.56
C GLY A 506 -68.19 -67.63 56.75
N ILE A 507 -68.15 -68.87 56.87
CA ILE A 507 -68.72 -69.38 58.13
C ILE A 507 -67.84 -70.52 58.64
N ALA A 508 -66.61 -70.76 57.89
CA ALA A 508 -65.83 -71.93 58.34
C ALA A 508 -64.39 -71.52 58.64
N PHE A 509 -64.08 -70.08 58.84
CA PHE A 509 -62.64 -69.89 59.18
C PHE A 509 -62.52 -68.83 60.27
N ILE A 510 -63.70 -68.16 60.61
CA ILE A 510 -63.80 -67.47 61.91
C ILE A 510 -63.64 -68.50 63.04
N LEU A 511 -63.08 -69.64 62.69
CA LEU A 511 -63.02 -70.60 63.81
C LEU A 511 -61.72 -71.40 63.72
N ALA A 512 -60.67 -70.83 62.87
CA ALA A 512 -59.49 -71.71 62.94
C ALA A 512 -58.22 -70.86 63.04
N ILE A 513 -58.25 -69.62 63.76
CA ILE A 513 -56.85 -69.79 64.21
C ILE A 513 -56.30 -68.44 64.67
N VAL A 514 -57.16 -67.74 65.20
CA VAL A 514 -56.71 -67.64 66.62
C VAL A 514 -55.73 -68.76 66.94
N ALA A 515 -55.10 -69.17 66.07
CA ALA A 515 -54.11 -70.15 66.55
C ALA A 515 -52.76 -69.89 65.86
N ALA A 516 -52.45 -68.65 65.90
CA ALA A 516 -51.16 -69.21 66.37
C ALA A 516 -50.00 -68.42 65.74
N LEU A 517 -50.23 -67.18 66.04
CA LEU A 517 -48.95 -67.16 66.80
C LEU A 517 -47.84 -67.84 66.01
N PHE A 518 -47.66 -67.25 65.08
CA PHE A 518 -46.23 -67.53 64.83
C PHE A 518 -45.85 -66.96 63.47
N GLY A 519 -45.76 -65.69 63.38
CA GLY A 519 -44.50 -65.67 62.56
C GLY A 519 -44.25 -64.27 62.01
N VAL A 520 -44.22 -63.28 62.93
CA VAL A 520 -42.95 -62.50 62.83
C VAL A 520 -42.65 -62.18 61.37
N GLN A 521 -43.05 -61.15 61.19
CA GLN A 521 -41.93 -60.43 60.52
C GLN A 521 -42.41 -59.88 59.17
N SER A 522 -43.18 -58.99 59.22
CA SER A 522 -42.75 -58.33 57.95
C SER A 522 -43.87 -57.44 57.44
N GLN A 523 -44.16 -56.32 58.28
CA GLN A 523 -44.55 -55.37 57.21
C GLN A 523 -44.86 -54.00 57.81
N GLU A 524 -44.03 -53.72 58.80
CA GLU A 524 -43.66 -52.28 58.79
C GLU A 524 -43.54 -51.74 57.36
N ASN A 525 -44.47 -52.17 56.46
CA ASN A 525 -45.08 -51.20 55.53
C ASN A 525 -45.91 -50.15 56.25
N ALA A 526 -45.14 -49.27 56.87
CA ALA A 526 -45.81 -48.00 56.45
C ALA A 526 -45.15 -46.82 57.17
N ALA A 527 -43.70 -46.98 57.13
CA ALA A 527 -43.27 -45.58 57.34
C ALA A 527 -41.99 -45.31 56.53
N ALA A 528 -41.99 -45.75 55.26
CA ALA A 528 -41.04 -44.90 54.50
C ALA A 528 -41.71 -44.43 53.20
N ALA A 529 -43.01 -44.23 53.42
CA ALA A 529 -43.77 -43.45 52.41
C ALA A 529 -43.71 -41.96 52.75
N HIS A 530 -42.36 -41.53 53.33
CA HIS A 530 -42.21 -40.06 53.21
C HIS A 530 -40.74 -39.70 53.06
N GLU A 531 -39.98 -40.58 52.33
CA GLU A 531 -38.69 -39.91 52.02
C GLU A 531 -38.14 -40.44 50.70
N ASN A 532 -39.05 -40.94 49.72
CA ASN A 532 -38.40 -40.89 48.39
C ASN A 532 -39.39 -40.41 47.33
N ALA A 533 -40.64 -39.72 48.01
CA ALA A 533 -41.54 -38.93 47.13
C ALA A 533 -41.10 -37.47 47.08
N ALA A 534 -39.78 -37.15 47.50
CA ALA A 534 -39.35 -35.74 47.26
C ALA A 534 -38.09 -35.73 46.39
N VAL A 535 -37.66 -36.87 45.81
CA VAL A 535 -36.46 -36.75 44.94
C VAL A 535 -36.82 -37.30 43.55
N ALA A 536 -38.19 -37.76 43.40
CA ALA A 536 -38.53 -38.28 42.05
C ALA A 536 -39.64 -37.42 41.43
N GLN A 537 -40.24 -36.41 42.34
CA GLN A 537 -41.04 -35.31 41.75
C GLN A 537 -40.17 -34.10 41.45
N MET A 538 -38.82 -34.11 41.99
CA MET A 538 -37.86 -33.01 41.75
C MET A 538 -37.01 -33.31 40.51
N ALA A 539 -37.12 -34.49 39.84
CA ALA A 539 -36.31 -34.81 38.63
C ALA A 539 -37.20 -34.81 37.38
N GLU A 540 -38.68 -34.78 37.74
CA GLU A 540 -39.62 -34.62 36.60
C GLU A 540 -40.11 -33.17 36.49
N GLN A 541 -39.84 -32.30 37.56
CA GLN A 541 -40.07 -30.84 37.45
C GLN A 541 -38.77 -30.13 37.05
N THR A 542 -37.53 -30.85 37.09
CA THR A 542 -36.25 -30.21 36.68
C THR A 542 -35.95 -30.56 35.21
N ALA A 543 -36.72 -31.58 34.61
CA ALA A 543 -36.44 -32.00 33.22
C ALA A 543 -37.52 -31.46 32.27
N VAL A 544 -38.76 -31.09 32.86
CA VAL A 544 -39.72 -30.31 32.05
C VAL A 544 -39.49 -28.81 32.28
N ALA A 545 -38.72 -28.34 33.42
CA ALA A 545 -38.25 -26.96 33.70
C ALA A 545 -36.94 -26.67 32.96
N GLU A 546 -36.14 -27.71 32.50
CA GLU A 546 -34.86 -27.51 31.78
C GLU A 546 -35.09 -27.57 30.26
N GLU A 547 -36.16 -28.29 29.91
CA GLU A 547 -36.54 -28.32 28.48
C GLU A 547 -37.44 -27.13 28.13
N ARG A 548 -38.33 -26.60 29.09
CA ARG A 548 -39.06 -25.31 28.97
C ARG A 548 -38.12 -24.13 29.20
N ARG A 549 -36.81 -24.21 29.91
CA ARG A 549 -35.73 -23.19 30.05
C ARG A 549 -34.83 -23.19 28.81
N ALA A 550 -34.77 -24.34 28.10
CA ALA A 550 -33.89 -24.44 26.91
C ALA A 550 -34.68 -24.07 25.64
N LEU A 551 -36.05 -24.20 25.71
CA LEU A 551 -36.89 -23.72 24.59
C LEU A 551 -37.34 -22.28 24.85
N GLU A 552 -37.42 -21.81 26.17
CA GLU A 552 -37.60 -20.39 26.57
C GLU A 552 -36.29 -19.62 26.45
N ALA A 553 -35.00 -20.29 26.48
CA ALA A 553 -33.64 -19.70 26.29
C ALA A 553 -33.32 -19.58 24.79
N GLU A 554 -34.01 -20.45 23.97
CA GLU A 554 -33.83 -20.35 22.50
C GLU A 554 -34.87 -19.40 21.90
N ALA A 555 -36.10 -19.31 22.56
CA ALA A 555 -37.11 -18.27 22.21
C ALA A 555 -36.76 -16.93 22.87
N GLU A 556 -35.89 -16.86 24.07
CA GLU A 556 -35.32 -15.65 24.70
C GLU A 556 -34.06 -15.20 23.96
N ALA A 557 -33.29 -16.15 23.23
CA ALA A 557 -32.11 -15.80 22.42
C ALA A 557 -32.55 -15.30 21.03
N ARG A 558 -33.81 -15.79 20.61
CA ARG A 558 -34.36 -15.28 19.34
C ARG A 558 -35.17 -14.00 19.57
N ILE A 559 -35.82 -13.82 20.84
CA ILE A 559 -36.47 -12.56 21.29
C ILE A 559 -35.39 -11.59 21.79
N LEU A 560 -34.01 -12.00 22.24
CA LEU A 560 -32.85 -11.16 22.64
C LEU A 560 -32.04 -10.78 21.39
N ALA A 561 -32.11 -11.67 20.22
CA ALA A 561 -31.46 -11.31 18.93
C ALA A 561 -32.38 -10.41 18.10
N GLU A 562 -33.80 -10.53 18.40
CA GLU A 562 -34.77 -9.61 17.73
C GLU A 562 -35.03 -8.38 18.61
N THR A 563 -34.77 -8.41 20.10
CA THR A 563 -34.80 -7.27 21.05
C THR A 563 -33.45 -6.55 21.03
N ALA A 564 -32.18 -7.23 20.47
CA ALA A 564 -30.85 -6.59 20.32
C ALA A 564 -30.78 -5.80 19.00
N VAL A 565 -31.72 -6.23 17.96
CA VAL A 565 -31.80 -5.45 16.70
C VAL A 565 -32.85 -4.35 16.85
N ALA A 566 -33.97 -4.60 17.82
CA ALA A 566 -34.98 -3.56 18.13
C ALA A 566 -34.46 -2.60 19.21
N SER A 567 -33.35 -2.98 20.24
CA SER A 567 -32.68 -2.16 21.27
C SER A 567 -31.54 -1.34 20.64
N GLU A 568 -30.94 -1.82 19.38
CA GLU A 568 -29.94 -1.04 18.60
C GLU A 568 -30.64 0.03 17.74
N ALA A 569 -31.90 -0.33 17.27
CA ALA A 569 -32.66 0.66 16.46
C ALA A 569 -33.32 1.71 17.38
N GLU A 570 -33.75 1.34 18.73
CA GLU A 570 -34.28 2.28 19.74
C GLU A 570 -33.14 3.12 20.35
N ALA A 571 -31.80 2.55 20.54
CA ALA A 571 -30.61 3.30 21.03
C ALA A 571 -30.11 4.26 19.93
N ARG A 572 -30.36 3.93 18.53
CA ARG A 572 -29.97 4.85 17.42
C ARG A 572 -30.98 6.00 17.30
N SER A 573 -32.27 5.57 17.64
CA SER A 573 -33.30 6.63 17.55
C SER A 573 -33.22 7.57 18.77
N ARG A 574 -32.84 7.12 20.11
CA ARG A 574 -32.67 7.96 21.32
C ARG A 574 -31.40 8.82 21.22
N LEU A 575 -30.31 8.20 20.49
CA LEU A 575 -29.05 8.97 20.30
C LEU A 575 -29.24 10.03 19.22
N ALA A 576 -30.15 9.75 18.21
CA ALA A 576 -30.47 10.78 17.19
C ALA A 576 -31.38 11.86 17.77
N ASP A 577 -32.33 11.42 18.73
CA ASP A 577 -33.20 12.42 19.40
C ASP A 577 -32.39 13.26 20.40
N LEU A 578 -31.37 12.68 21.12
CA LEU A 578 -30.49 13.40 22.08
C LEU A 578 -29.55 14.35 21.32
N SER A 579 -29.08 13.89 20.07
CA SER A 579 -28.23 14.77 19.25
C SER A 579 -29.03 15.99 18.76
N THR A 580 -30.30 15.76 18.44
CA THR A 580 -31.13 16.88 17.95
C THR A 580 -31.52 17.80 19.12
N SER A 581 -31.77 17.27 20.36
CA SER A 581 -32.13 18.06 21.55
C SER A 581 -30.93 18.90 22.02
N VAL A 582 -29.68 18.28 22.01
CA VAL A 582 -28.48 19.02 22.47
C VAL A 582 -28.08 20.06 21.42
N ALA A 583 -28.43 19.76 20.14
CA ALA A 583 -28.15 20.76 19.07
C ALA A 583 -29.13 21.94 19.16
N ASP A 584 -30.37 21.63 19.57
CA ASP A 584 -31.36 22.73 19.75
C ASP A 584 -31.03 23.57 20.99
N GLN A 585 -30.46 22.93 22.07
CA GLN A 585 -30.00 23.66 23.29
C GLN A 585 -28.81 24.57 22.94
N VAL A 586 -27.94 24.07 21.98
CA VAL A 586 -26.79 24.90 21.58
C VAL A 586 -27.28 26.10 20.75
N ARG A 587 -28.32 25.89 19.98
CA ARG A 587 -28.84 26.98 19.13
C ARG A 587 -29.63 28.00 19.98
N THR A 588 -30.36 27.52 20.99
CA THR A 588 -31.12 28.40 21.91
C THR A 588 -30.15 29.21 22.79
N LEU A 589 -29.05 28.53 23.21
CA LEU A 589 -28.06 29.22 24.07
C LEU A 589 -27.23 30.21 23.24
N GLU A 590 -27.14 29.86 21.88
CA GLU A 590 -26.39 30.77 20.99
C GLU A 590 -27.27 31.94 20.55
N GLY A 591 -28.62 31.73 20.57
CA GLY A 591 -29.62 32.77 20.20
C GLY A 591 -29.86 33.73 21.37
N LEU A 592 -29.62 33.37 22.66
CA LEU A 592 -29.79 34.21 23.87
C LEU A 592 -28.54 35.06 24.09
N LEU A 593 -27.46 34.86 23.18
CA LEU A 593 -26.24 35.69 23.24
C LEU A 593 -26.33 36.84 22.24
N THR A 594 -27.24 37.85 22.50
CA THR A 594 -27.29 39.02 21.60
C THR A 594 -26.10 39.95 21.88
N PRO A 595 -25.59 40.76 20.86
CA PRO A 595 -24.39 41.60 20.90
C PRO A 595 -24.51 42.73 21.93
N ALA A 596 -25.70 42.86 22.69
CA ALA A 596 -25.80 43.98 23.64
C ALA A 596 -25.72 43.46 25.09
N ALA A 597 -25.31 42.14 25.38
CA ALA A 597 -25.17 41.60 26.75
C ALA A 597 -23.82 40.89 26.89
N ALA A 598 -22.75 41.23 26.03
CA ALA A 598 -21.44 40.54 25.95
C ALA A 598 -20.49 41.06 27.03
N ASP A 599 -21.12 41.92 28.20
CA ASP A 599 -20.10 42.28 29.23
C ASP A 599 -20.68 42.01 30.63
N THR A 600 -21.69 41.01 30.78
CA THR A 600 -22.19 40.71 32.14
C THR A 600 -21.69 39.32 32.57
N PRO A 601 -21.32 39.06 33.78
CA PRO A 601 -20.87 37.76 34.29
C PRO A 601 -21.86 36.64 33.95
N ALA A 602 -23.14 36.92 33.54
CA ALA A 602 -24.13 35.90 33.17
C ALA A 602 -23.93 35.44 31.71
N ALA A 603 -23.21 36.28 30.81
CA ALA A 603 -22.91 35.95 29.40
C ALA A 603 -21.71 35.01 29.30
N ALA A 604 -20.77 35.07 30.36
CA ALA A 604 -19.62 34.14 30.38
C ALA A 604 -20.06 32.73 30.82
N GLN A 605 -21.09 32.76 31.69
CA GLN A 605 -21.59 31.44 32.14
C GLN A 605 -22.43 30.76 31.03
N PHE A 606 -23.11 31.53 30.13
CA PHE A 606 -23.90 30.95 29.03
C PHE A 606 -23.00 30.47 27.89
N THR A 607 -21.79 31.18 27.73
CA THR A 607 -20.83 30.76 26.69
C THR A 607 -20.11 29.48 27.13
N ALA A 608 -19.87 29.37 28.44
CA ALA A 608 -19.19 28.15 28.91
C ALA A 608 -20.16 26.95 28.86
N THR A 609 -21.44 27.26 29.12
CA THR A 609 -22.42 26.16 29.07
C THR A 609 -22.72 25.77 27.62
N ALA A 610 -22.62 26.72 26.66
CA ALA A 610 -22.83 26.40 25.23
C ALA A 610 -21.65 25.61 24.67
N GLN A 611 -20.43 25.88 25.21
CA GLN A 611 -19.23 25.16 24.72
C GLN A 611 -19.19 23.73 25.28
N ALA A 612 -19.77 23.61 26.50
CA ALA A 612 -19.82 22.25 27.06
C ALA A 612 -20.88 21.40 26.34
N ALA A 613 -22.01 22.05 26.02
CA ALA A 613 -23.06 21.33 25.28
C ALA A 613 -22.62 21.00 23.85
N ALA A 614 -21.68 21.83 23.18
CA ALA A 614 -21.16 21.55 21.82
C ALA A 614 -20.14 20.40 21.86
N THR A 615 -19.49 20.35 22.98
CA THR A 615 -18.53 19.24 23.12
C THR A 615 -19.28 17.92 23.35
N GLN A 616 -20.30 18.09 24.14
CA GLN A 616 -21.14 16.89 24.36
C GLN A 616 -21.81 16.42 23.06
N LEU A 617 -22.20 17.36 22.18
CA LEU A 617 -22.79 16.99 20.88
C LEU A 617 -21.76 16.35 19.96
N ALA A 618 -20.45 16.69 20.02
CA ALA A 618 -19.37 16.12 19.18
C ALA A 618 -19.05 14.70 19.63
N GLN A 619 -19.22 14.48 20.95
CA GLN A 619 -18.94 13.12 21.44
C GLN A 619 -20.07 12.15 21.04
N ILE A 620 -21.33 12.75 21.11
CA ILE A 620 -22.49 11.91 20.73
C ILE A 620 -22.42 11.58 19.23
N LYS A 621 -21.78 12.50 18.30
CA LYS A 621 -21.69 12.25 16.85
C LYS A 621 -20.57 11.25 16.53
N THR A 622 -19.59 11.24 17.40
CA THR A 622 -18.47 10.29 17.24
C THR A 622 -18.92 8.86 17.60
N THR A 623 -19.73 8.79 18.64
CA THR A 623 -20.27 7.46 19.03
C THR A 623 -21.26 6.95 17.97
N GLN A 624 -21.96 7.94 17.17
CA GLN A 624 -22.88 7.52 16.09
C GLN A 624 -22.10 6.96 14.90
N THR A 625 -20.81 7.38 14.69
CA THR A 625 -19.97 6.98 13.54
C THR A 625 -19.26 5.65 13.84
N ALA A 626 -19.03 5.37 15.12
CA ALA A 626 -18.34 4.12 15.49
C ALA A 626 -19.31 2.93 15.41
N ILE A 627 -20.65 3.22 15.69
CA ILE A 627 -21.65 2.12 15.64
C ILE A 627 -22.03 1.84 14.19
N ALA A 628 -21.63 2.67 13.07
CA ALA A 628 -21.99 2.51 11.64
C ALA A 628 -20.87 1.77 10.91
N VAL A 629 -19.55 1.40 11.52
CA VAL A 629 -18.36 0.83 10.84
C VAL A 629 -18.26 -0.67 11.18
N VAL A 630 -19.03 -1.28 12.14
CA VAL A 630 -18.92 -2.69 12.52
C VAL A 630 -19.95 -3.51 11.73
N ALA A 631 -20.76 -2.95 10.73
CA ALA A 631 -21.88 -3.67 10.11
C ALA A 631 -21.59 -3.91 8.63
N ASP A 632 -20.22 -3.74 8.10
CA ASP A 632 -20.14 -4.02 6.64
C ASP A 632 -18.83 -4.73 6.33
N THR A 633 -18.47 -6.00 6.99
CA THR A 633 -17.39 -6.69 6.22
C THR A 633 -17.79 -8.15 6.00
N PRO A 634 -18.03 -8.66 4.58
CA PRO A 634 -17.67 -10.09 4.53
C PRO A 634 -16.43 -10.33 3.66
N ALA A 635 -15.51 -11.40 3.99
CA ALA A 635 -14.27 -12.14 3.72
C ALA A 635 -14.17 -12.55 2.25
N PRO A 636 -12.80 -12.60 1.50
CA PRO A 636 -12.71 -13.49 0.32
C PRO A 636 -11.37 -14.22 0.26
N THR A 637 -11.49 -15.54 -0.47
CA THR A 637 -10.31 -15.96 -1.25
C THR A 637 -10.74 -16.36 -2.66
N PRO A 638 -9.47 -16.66 -3.77
CA PRO A 638 -8.45 -16.25 -4.75
C PRO A 638 -8.38 -17.22 -5.94
N THR A 639 -8.07 -16.77 -7.21
CA THR A 639 -7.37 -16.54 -8.49
C THR A 639 -7.01 -17.86 -9.15
N PRO A 640 -6.33 -17.98 -10.57
CA PRO A 640 -5.28 -17.34 -11.35
C PRO A 640 -5.27 -17.80 -12.81
N ALA A 641 -4.63 -16.86 -13.77
CA ALA A 641 -3.81 -16.49 -14.97
C ALA A 641 -3.10 -17.68 -15.59
N PRO A 642 -2.34 -17.54 -16.84
CA PRO A 642 -2.11 -17.21 -18.25
C PRO A 642 -1.22 -18.22 -18.98
N PRO A 643 -0.57 -17.84 -20.28
CA PRO A 643 0.41 -16.92 -20.88
C PRO A 643 0.43 -17.01 -22.41
N THR A 644 0.97 -15.82 -23.17
CA THR A 644 1.71 -15.17 -24.25
C THR A 644 2.45 -16.19 -25.14
N PRO A 645 3.17 -15.71 -26.25
CA PRO A 645 4.21 -14.74 -26.63
C PRO A 645 4.27 -14.50 -28.14
N THR A 646 4.80 -13.23 -28.62
CA THR A 646 5.56 -12.34 -29.51
C THR A 646 6.30 -13.13 -30.60
N PRO A 647 6.91 -12.46 -31.65
CA PRO A 647 8.19 -11.70 -31.75
C PRO A 647 8.19 -10.77 -32.96
N THR A 648 9.06 -9.52 -33.00
CA THR A 648 10.34 -8.82 -33.22
C THR A 648 10.49 -8.50 -34.72
N VAL A 649 11.02 -7.36 -35.27
CA VAL A 649 12.23 -6.53 -35.42
C VAL A 649 12.16 -5.79 -36.76
N SER A 650 12.45 -4.42 -36.95
CA SER A 650 13.41 -3.31 -37.15
C SER A 650 13.13 -2.60 -38.48
N PRO A 651 13.84 -1.37 -38.87
CA PRO A 651 14.48 -0.12 -38.45
C PRO A 651 14.31 0.99 -39.50
N THR A 652 14.16 2.28 -39.12
CA THR A 652 14.85 3.59 -39.15
C THR A 652 14.21 4.48 -40.22
N VAL A 653 13.63 5.70 -39.73
CA VAL A 653 13.86 6.88 -40.61
C VAL A 653 13.51 8.13 -39.80
N SER A 654 14.39 8.97 -39.30
CA SER A 654 14.24 10.41 -38.96
C SER A 654 13.72 11.22 -40.15
N PRO A 655 13.25 12.42 -39.86
CA PRO A 655 12.01 13.16 -39.61
C PRO A 655 11.73 14.20 -40.72
N PRO A 656 10.38 14.54 -41.04
CA PRO A 656 10.39 15.86 -41.70
C PRO A 656 9.55 16.88 -40.92
N THR A 657 10.15 18.01 -40.55
CA THR A 657 9.83 19.45 -40.40
C THR A 657 8.72 19.89 -41.37
N PHE A 658 7.47 19.93 -40.72
CA PHE A 658 6.47 20.70 -41.50
C PHE A 658 5.80 21.74 -40.60
N THR A 659 6.14 22.98 -40.86
CA THR A 659 5.36 24.22 -40.62
C THR A 659 4.08 24.22 -41.47
N PRO A 660 2.85 24.51 -40.88
CA PRO A 660 2.00 25.19 -41.88
C PRO A 660 1.35 26.45 -41.31
N SER A 661 1.61 27.55 -42.03
CA SER A 661 0.85 28.75 -42.45
C SER A 661 -0.57 28.39 -42.88
N PRO A 662 -1.64 29.30 -42.53
CA PRO A 662 -3.10 29.29 -42.34
C PRO A 662 -3.84 29.68 -43.64
N THR A 663 -4.42 28.66 -44.34
CA THR A 663 -5.51 29.02 -45.30
C THR A 663 -6.82 28.40 -44.84
N ALA A 664 -7.79 29.27 -44.29
CA ALA A 664 -9.26 29.39 -44.12
C ALA A 664 -10.01 28.54 -45.15
N ALA A 665 -10.39 27.28 -44.67
CA ALA A 665 -11.43 26.39 -45.27
C ALA A 665 -12.73 26.50 -44.47
N PRO A 666 -14.01 26.32 -45.20
CA PRO A 666 -15.45 26.64 -45.08
C PRO A 666 -16.05 26.07 -43.78
N GLU A 667 -16.68 26.91 -42.89
CA GLU A 667 -17.51 26.84 -41.68
C GLU A 667 -18.38 25.58 -41.64
N GLN A 668 -17.81 24.39 -41.28
CA GLN A 668 -18.53 23.17 -40.89
C GLN A 668 -19.42 23.40 -39.67
N SER A 669 -20.85 23.79 -39.86
CA SER A 669 -21.91 23.85 -38.81
C SER A 669 -22.08 22.48 -38.14
N PHE A 670 -21.43 22.22 -36.93
CA PHE A 670 -21.44 20.99 -36.09
C PHE A 670 -22.83 20.80 -35.45
N GLY A 671 -23.97 20.47 -36.23
CA GLY A 671 -25.35 20.01 -35.95
C GLY A 671 -25.89 20.55 -34.62
N PRO A 672 -27.26 20.76 -34.38
CA PRO A 672 -27.93 21.29 -33.19
C PRO A 672 -27.64 20.43 -31.94
N VAL A 673 -27.51 21.14 -30.69
CA VAL A 673 -27.41 20.42 -29.39
C VAL A 673 -28.56 19.42 -29.26
N ARG A 674 -28.23 18.06 -29.22
CA ARG A 674 -29.23 16.98 -29.16
C ARG A 674 -29.71 16.77 -27.72
N GLN A 675 -30.78 16.05 -27.73
CA GLN A 675 -31.33 15.70 -26.41
C GLN A 675 -30.29 14.98 -25.54
N GLY A 676 -30.17 15.58 -24.28
CA GLY A 676 -29.25 14.90 -23.34
C GLY A 676 -27.85 15.53 -23.38
N GLU A 677 -27.64 16.53 -24.38
CA GLU A 677 -26.32 17.19 -24.44
C GLU A 677 -26.38 18.58 -23.82
N ASN A 678 -25.19 19.07 -23.45
CA ASN A 678 -25.01 20.46 -22.98
C ASN A 678 -23.99 21.19 -23.87
N PRO A 679 -24.30 22.44 -24.21
CA PRO A 679 -23.46 23.15 -25.17
C PRO A 679 -22.11 23.56 -24.56
N TYR A 680 -21.95 23.44 -23.24
CA TYR A 680 -20.68 23.82 -22.60
C TYR A 680 -19.79 22.58 -22.44
N ILE A 681 -18.47 22.81 -22.31
CA ILE A 681 -17.57 21.63 -22.40
C ILE A 681 -17.20 21.19 -20.98
N TYR A 682 -17.70 21.74 -19.90
CA TYR A 682 -17.22 21.46 -18.53
C TYR A 682 -17.92 20.22 -17.98
N GLY A 683 -17.04 19.46 -17.14
CA GLY A 683 -17.76 18.28 -16.63
C GLY A 683 -17.01 17.67 -15.43
N LEU A 684 -17.81 16.93 -14.60
CA LEU A 684 -17.25 16.19 -13.45
C LEU A 684 -17.69 14.72 -13.53
N HIS A 685 -16.64 13.90 -13.13
CA HIS A 685 -16.93 12.46 -13.04
C HIS A 685 -17.57 12.15 -11.68
N ASP A 686 -18.73 11.50 -11.60
CA ASP A 686 -19.50 11.05 -10.41
C ASP A 686 -20.47 12.14 -9.95
N ARG A 687 -21.50 11.65 -9.22
CA ARG A 687 -22.53 12.58 -8.70
C ARG A 687 -21.98 13.36 -7.49
N GLY A 688 -22.55 14.64 -7.32
CA GLY A 688 -22.23 15.32 -6.03
C GLY A 688 -21.71 16.75 -6.27
N GLY A 689 -21.09 16.97 -7.47
CA GLY A 689 -20.49 18.31 -7.68
C GLY A 689 -21.33 19.15 -8.65
N GLU A 690 -22.55 18.74 -8.88
CA GLU A 690 -23.40 19.41 -9.88
C GLU A 690 -23.58 20.90 -9.56
N HIS A 691 -23.67 21.26 -8.34
CA HIS A 691 -23.93 22.67 -7.98
C HIS A 691 -22.82 23.59 -8.47
N LEU A 692 -21.66 23.07 -8.75
CA LEU A 692 -20.55 23.95 -9.23
C LEU A 692 -20.77 24.34 -10.68
N MET A 693 -21.61 23.55 -11.35
CA MET A 693 -21.73 23.80 -12.80
C MET A 693 -23.08 24.48 -13.10
N VAL A 694 -23.79 24.81 -12.04
CA VAL A 694 -25.00 25.64 -12.24
C VAL A 694 -24.72 27.06 -11.73
N VAL A 695 -24.48 27.94 -12.68
CA VAL A 695 -24.11 29.33 -12.32
C VAL A 695 -25.23 30.27 -12.79
N ASP A 696 -25.83 31.02 -11.78
CA ASP A 696 -26.94 31.95 -12.04
C ASP A 696 -28.12 31.24 -12.70
N GLY A 697 -28.33 29.97 -12.24
CA GLY A 697 -29.55 29.24 -12.67
C GLY A 697 -29.35 28.57 -14.04
N GLN A 698 -28.14 28.74 -14.58
CA GLN A 698 -27.89 28.12 -15.91
C GLN A 698 -26.92 26.95 -15.74
N ALA A 699 -27.33 25.77 -16.29
CA ALA A 699 -26.46 24.58 -16.24
C ALA A 699 -25.37 24.64 -17.33
N LYS A 700 -24.09 24.55 -16.87
CA LYS A 700 -23.00 24.79 -17.83
C LYS A 700 -22.07 23.57 -17.88
N GLY A 701 -22.67 22.35 -17.93
CA GLY A 701 -21.63 21.28 -18.02
C GLY A 701 -22.28 19.90 -18.04
N TRP A 702 -21.38 18.88 -17.74
CA TRP A 702 -21.76 17.46 -17.90
C TRP A 702 -21.42 16.71 -16.61
N VAL A 703 -22.27 15.60 -16.37
CA VAL A 703 -21.89 14.65 -15.30
C VAL A 703 -21.80 13.25 -15.92
N LEU A 704 -20.61 12.69 -15.66
CA LEU A 704 -20.45 11.29 -16.11
C LEU A 704 -20.60 10.35 -14.90
N VAL A 705 -21.46 9.28 -15.12
CA VAL A 705 -21.70 8.31 -14.04
C VAL A 705 -21.34 6.92 -14.57
N THR A 706 -20.57 6.25 -13.64
CA THR A 706 -20.24 4.88 -14.04
C THR A 706 -21.19 3.89 -13.35
N GLU A 707 -21.75 2.91 -14.24
CA GLU A 707 -22.65 1.88 -13.68
C GLU A 707 -22.06 0.50 -13.94
N GLU A 708 -21.87 -0.18 -12.81
CA GLU A 708 -21.51 -1.60 -12.95
C GLU A 708 -22.77 -2.47 -13.04
N ILE A 709 -22.99 -3.05 -14.25
CA ILE A 709 -24.37 -3.57 -14.43
C ILE A 709 -24.29 -5.09 -14.56
N GLY A 710 -23.01 -5.64 -14.53
CA GLY A 710 -22.87 -7.11 -14.68
C GLY A 710 -23.29 -7.58 -16.08
N SER A 711 -23.48 -9.01 -16.20
CA SER A 711 -23.80 -9.50 -17.57
C SER A 711 -24.95 -10.51 -17.52
N ASN A 712 -25.71 -10.51 -16.35
CA ASN A 712 -26.91 -11.37 -16.31
C ASN A 712 -28.05 -10.80 -17.19
N PRO A 713 -28.41 -11.57 -18.26
CA PRO A 713 -29.34 -11.02 -19.26
C PRO A 713 -30.79 -10.97 -18.74
N GLN A 714 -31.03 -11.54 -17.53
CA GLN A 714 -32.42 -11.55 -17.01
C GLN A 714 -32.59 -10.43 -15.96
N GLN A 715 -31.44 -9.91 -15.64
CA GLN A 715 -31.53 -8.86 -14.60
C GLN A 715 -32.15 -7.57 -15.17
N ARG A 716 -33.23 -7.10 -14.34
CA ARG A 716 -33.89 -5.84 -14.74
C ARG A 716 -33.55 -4.74 -13.73
N GLY A 717 -33.84 -3.43 -14.16
CA GLY A 717 -33.54 -2.28 -13.26
C GLY A 717 -32.62 -1.28 -13.97
N GLY A 718 -32.95 0.04 -13.76
CA GLY A 718 -32.13 1.08 -14.41
C GLY A 718 -31.83 2.22 -13.43
N GLY A 719 -31.00 3.12 -13.95
CA GLY A 719 -30.66 4.30 -13.13
C GLY A 719 -31.65 5.45 -13.35
N ASP A 720 -31.76 6.27 -12.26
CA ASP A 720 -32.54 7.52 -12.38
C ASP A 720 -31.58 8.74 -12.34
N TYR A 721 -31.69 9.38 -13.50
CA TYR A 721 -30.68 10.47 -13.60
C TYR A 721 -31.39 11.82 -13.77
N ARG A 722 -32.64 11.89 -13.46
CA ARG A 722 -33.43 13.13 -13.65
C ARG A 722 -32.96 14.23 -12.70
N ASN A 723 -32.39 13.78 -11.55
CA ASN A 723 -31.87 14.84 -10.66
C ASN A 723 -30.73 15.64 -11.33
N ILE A 724 -30.12 15.10 -12.34
CA ILE A 724 -29.05 15.83 -13.07
C ILE A 724 -29.64 16.41 -14.36
N SER A 725 -30.31 15.60 -15.13
CA SER A 725 -30.77 16.06 -16.46
C SER A 725 -31.87 17.12 -16.32
N ASP A 726 -32.77 17.10 -15.33
CA ASP A 726 -33.85 18.12 -15.17
C ASP A 726 -33.27 19.49 -14.83
N ARG A 727 -31.97 19.50 -14.40
CA ARG A 727 -31.32 20.80 -14.12
C ARG A 727 -30.68 21.36 -15.39
N GLY A 728 -30.72 20.56 -16.43
CA GLY A 728 -30.22 21.07 -17.73
C GLY A 728 -28.78 20.62 -17.98
N LEU A 729 -28.19 19.80 -17.01
CA LEU A 729 -26.82 19.29 -17.24
C LEU A 729 -26.85 18.07 -18.16
N GLY A 730 -25.72 17.92 -18.98
CA GLY A 730 -25.61 16.71 -19.80
C GLY A 730 -25.26 15.49 -18.93
N VAL A 731 -25.84 14.28 -19.38
CA VAL A 731 -25.57 13.06 -18.57
C VAL A 731 -24.98 12.00 -19.50
N ILE A 732 -23.73 11.56 -19.06
CA ILE A 732 -23.10 10.44 -19.76
C ILE A 732 -23.02 9.25 -18.79
N ILE A 733 -23.52 8.07 -19.38
CA ILE A 733 -23.45 6.89 -18.50
C ILE A 733 -22.48 5.88 -19.11
N ARG A 734 -21.51 5.60 -18.21
CA ARG A 734 -20.58 4.54 -18.66
C ARG A 734 -21.05 3.18 -18.11
N LEU A 735 -21.27 2.27 -19.05
CA LEU A 735 -21.77 0.95 -18.64
C LEU A 735 -20.59 -0.04 -18.61
N ASN A 736 -20.41 -0.51 -17.37
CA ASN A 736 -19.36 -1.53 -17.21
C ASN A 736 -19.99 -2.85 -16.75
N ASN A 737 -19.30 -3.92 -17.34
CA ASN A 737 -19.75 -5.21 -16.78
C ASN A 737 -19.37 -5.31 -15.29
N ALA A 738 -18.15 -5.12 -14.92
CA ALA A 738 -17.59 -5.12 -13.54
C ALA A 738 -16.14 -4.61 -13.59
N TYR A 739 -15.42 -4.65 -12.40
CA TYR A 739 -13.98 -4.31 -12.34
C TYR A 739 -13.18 -5.51 -11.84
N GLY A 740 -11.87 -5.41 -11.96
CA GLY A 740 -11.02 -6.51 -11.47
C GLY A 740 -11.10 -7.74 -12.40
N PRO A 741 -11.26 -8.92 -11.79
CA PRO A 741 -11.16 -10.14 -12.59
C PRO A 741 -12.35 -10.32 -13.54
N ASP A 742 -13.41 -9.54 -13.35
CA ASP A 742 -14.60 -9.71 -14.22
C ASP A 742 -14.55 -8.76 -15.43
N GLY A 743 -13.64 -7.72 -15.35
CA GLY A 743 -13.33 -6.85 -16.49
C GLY A 743 -14.48 -5.88 -16.80
N THR A 744 -14.05 -4.78 -17.60
CA THR A 744 -15.05 -3.76 -18.01
C THR A 744 -16.04 -4.37 -19.01
N LEU A 745 -15.62 -5.31 -19.77
CA LEU A 745 -16.50 -6.15 -20.61
C LEU A 745 -16.33 -7.61 -20.21
N PRO A 746 -17.44 -8.40 -20.21
CA PRO A 746 -17.31 -9.82 -19.82
C PRO A 746 -16.53 -10.63 -20.88
N ARG A 747 -16.32 -11.80 -20.63
CA ARG A 747 -15.59 -12.67 -21.58
C ARG A 747 -16.31 -12.72 -22.93
N GLU A 748 -15.42 -13.01 -23.96
CA GLU A 748 -15.87 -12.84 -25.36
C GLU A 748 -17.16 -13.61 -25.62
N GLU A 749 -17.34 -14.77 -24.96
CA GLU A 749 -18.51 -15.64 -25.31
C GLU A 749 -19.81 -15.04 -24.73
N ARG A 750 -19.62 -14.13 -23.78
CA ARG A 750 -20.87 -13.63 -23.14
C ARG A 750 -21.15 -12.18 -23.56
N CYS A 751 -20.15 -11.55 -24.15
CA CYS A 751 -20.31 -10.10 -24.34
C CYS A 751 -21.39 -9.81 -25.39
N ALA A 752 -21.39 -10.47 -26.55
CA ALA A 752 -22.31 -10.10 -27.64
C ALA A 752 -23.71 -10.67 -27.36
N THR A 753 -23.81 -11.56 -26.32
CA THR A 753 -25.15 -12.12 -26.05
C THR A 753 -25.66 -11.62 -24.69
N ASP A 754 -25.07 -12.06 -23.57
CA ASP A 754 -25.62 -11.79 -22.23
C ASP A 754 -25.42 -10.31 -21.84
N PHE A 755 -24.25 -9.80 -22.03
CA PHE A 755 -24.01 -8.41 -21.61
C PHE A 755 -24.81 -7.43 -22.47
N ALA A 756 -24.84 -7.74 -23.81
CA ALA A 756 -25.64 -6.84 -24.68
C ALA A 756 -27.10 -6.79 -24.22
N GLN A 757 -27.64 -7.97 -23.86
CA GLN A 757 -29.04 -7.96 -23.36
C GLN A 757 -29.13 -7.23 -22.00
N ARG A 758 -28.19 -7.48 -21.19
CA ARG A 758 -28.20 -6.78 -19.87
C ARG A 758 -28.11 -5.26 -20.05
N ALA A 759 -27.23 -4.82 -20.88
CA ALA A 759 -27.12 -3.36 -21.13
C ALA A 759 -28.45 -2.80 -21.65
N ALA A 760 -29.10 -3.52 -22.58
CA ALA A 760 -30.40 -3.05 -23.12
C ALA A 760 -31.45 -2.97 -22.00
N ASN A 761 -31.45 -4.00 -21.12
CA ASN A 761 -32.43 -3.95 -20.00
C ASN A 761 -32.17 -2.74 -19.09
N PHE A 762 -30.91 -2.53 -18.82
CA PHE A 762 -30.60 -1.38 -17.93
C PHE A 762 -31.02 -0.06 -18.59
N VAL A 763 -30.75 0.07 -19.91
CA VAL A 763 -31.09 1.33 -20.61
C VAL A 763 -32.62 1.48 -20.67
N GLN A 764 -33.28 0.46 -20.95
CA GLN A 764 -34.75 0.54 -21.07
C GLN A 764 -35.37 1.03 -19.75
N ASP A 765 -34.70 0.64 -18.69
CA ASP A 765 -35.34 0.96 -17.38
C ASP A 765 -34.73 2.22 -16.77
N SER A 766 -33.78 2.84 -17.51
CA SER A 766 -33.19 4.07 -16.97
C SER A 766 -33.95 5.31 -17.47
N VAL A 767 -33.96 6.37 -16.66
CA VAL A 767 -34.64 7.62 -17.06
C VAL A 767 -33.67 8.79 -16.87
N GLY A 768 -33.76 9.77 -17.87
CA GLY A 768 -32.98 11.02 -17.68
C GLY A 768 -31.59 10.90 -18.31
N ALA A 769 -31.24 9.78 -19.11
CA ALA A 769 -29.93 9.67 -19.79
C ALA A 769 -30.14 9.21 -21.23
N HIS A 770 -29.23 9.75 -22.10
CA HIS A 770 -29.41 9.36 -23.53
C HIS A 770 -28.05 9.15 -24.19
N ILE A 771 -27.00 9.15 -23.37
CA ILE A 771 -25.65 8.89 -23.90
C ILE A 771 -25.02 7.76 -23.10
N TRP A 772 -24.56 6.73 -23.90
CA TRP A 772 -24.13 5.50 -23.20
C TRP A 772 -22.73 5.10 -23.71
N VAL A 773 -21.78 5.06 -22.69
CA VAL A 773 -20.42 4.63 -23.04
C VAL A 773 -20.29 3.14 -22.70
N ILE A 774 -19.70 2.40 -23.70
CA ILE A 774 -19.62 0.94 -23.47
C ILE A 774 -18.16 0.57 -23.19
N GLY A 775 -17.96 0.25 -21.90
CA GLY A 775 -16.61 -0.22 -21.52
C GLY A 775 -15.70 0.96 -21.16
N ASN A 776 -14.52 0.62 -20.63
CA ASN A 776 -13.53 1.63 -20.24
C ASN A 776 -12.13 1.01 -20.24
N GLU A 777 -11.19 1.79 -20.93
CA GLU A 777 -9.74 1.47 -20.96
C GLU A 777 -9.51 0.00 -21.29
N MET A 778 -10.11 -0.37 -22.42
CA MET A 778 -10.12 -1.79 -22.84
C MET A 778 -8.70 -2.25 -23.18
N ASN A 779 -7.78 -1.34 -23.36
CA ASN A 779 -6.41 -1.75 -23.75
C ASN A 779 -5.53 -1.96 -22.51
N SER A 780 -6.15 -1.97 -21.33
CA SER A 780 -5.38 -2.19 -20.10
C SER A 780 -5.76 -3.55 -19.49
N GLU A 781 -4.74 -4.26 -19.20
CA GLU A 781 -4.96 -5.61 -18.63
C GLU A 781 -5.82 -5.54 -17.36
N ARG A 782 -5.71 -4.45 -16.56
CA ARG A 782 -6.50 -4.32 -15.32
C ARG A 782 -8.01 -4.27 -15.61
N GLU A 783 -8.36 -3.89 -16.83
CA GLU A 783 -9.80 -3.73 -17.11
C GLU A 783 -10.30 -4.92 -17.93
N GLN A 784 -9.47 -5.91 -18.12
CA GLN A 784 -9.87 -7.05 -18.98
C GLN A 784 -10.33 -8.22 -18.10
N PRO A 785 -11.32 -8.99 -18.60
CA PRO A 785 -11.79 -10.14 -17.82
C PRO A 785 -10.75 -11.27 -17.77
N ARG A 786 -10.72 -11.95 -16.61
CA ARG A 786 -9.72 -13.02 -16.49
C ARG A 786 -10.36 -14.36 -16.77
N ARG A 787 -9.55 -15.39 -17.29
CA ARG A 787 -10.04 -16.77 -17.57
C ARG A 787 -10.21 -17.54 -16.26
N ALA A 788 -11.30 -18.38 -16.21
CA ALA A 788 -11.56 -19.16 -14.98
C ALA A 788 -10.39 -20.11 -14.68
N GLY A 789 -9.80 -19.96 -13.43
CA GLY A 789 -8.75 -20.92 -13.00
C GLY A 789 -7.37 -20.47 -13.46
N ALA A 790 -7.25 -19.24 -14.24
CA ALA A 790 -5.94 -18.71 -14.69
C ALA A 790 -5.82 -17.23 -14.29
N ASN A 791 -4.58 -16.84 -13.81
CA ASN A 791 -4.33 -15.40 -13.46
C ASN A 791 -4.09 -14.56 -14.71
N GLU A 792 -4.38 -15.14 -15.97
CA GLU A 792 -4.08 -14.38 -17.20
C GLU A 792 -5.35 -13.67 -17.68
N ALA A 793 -5.23 -12.29 -17.97
CA ALA A 793 -6.36 -11.49 -18.50
C ALA A 793 -6.65 -11.87 -19.96
N GLU A 794 -7.95 -12.11 -20.28
CA GLU A 794 -8.36 -12.22 -21.70
C GLU A 794 -8.37 -10.84 -22.39
N PRO A 795 -7.37 -10.62 -23.36
CA PRO A 795 -7.26 -9.30 -24.00
C PRO A 795 -8.53 -8.91 -24.77
N ILE A 796 -8.94 -7.70 -24.58
CA ILE A 796 -10.05 -7.16 -25.41
C ILE A 796 -9.46 -6.51 -26.67
N THR A 797 -9.28 -7.34 -27.81
CA THR A 797 -8.73 -6.82 -29.09
C THR A 797 -9.76 -5.92 -29.78
N PRO A 798 -9.35 -5.14 -30.79
CA PRO A 798 -10.30 -4.29 -31.52
C PRO A 798 -11.47 -5.10 -32.11
N ARG A 799 -11.20 -6.20 -32.57
CA ARG A 799 -12.29 -7.01 -33.16
C ARG A 799 -13.29 -7.45 -32.08
N ARG A 800 -12.69 -7.90 -31.04
CA ARG A 800 -13.60 -8.32 -29.95
C ARG A 800 -14.43 -7.15 -29.42
N TYR A 801 -13.73 -6.12 -29.14
CA TYR A 801 -14.51 -4.95 -28.68
C TYR A 801 -15.59 -4.57 -29.71
N ALA A 802 -15.24 -4.56 -31.01
CA ALA A 802 -16.21 -4.13 -32.03
C ALA A 802 -17.43 -5.05 -32.06
N GLU A 803 -17.20 -6.36 -31.87
CA GLU A 803 -18.33 -7.30 -31.88
C GLU A 803 -19.25 -7.06 -30.68
N CYS A 804 -18.64 -6.90 -29.59
CA CYS A 804 -19.46 -6.63 -28.38
C CYS A 804 -20.19 -5.29 -28.49
N PHE A 805 -19.48 -4.27 -28.90
CA PHE A 805 -20.08 -2.92 -29.00
C PHE A 805 -21.25 -2.92 -29.99
N LYS A 806 -21.05 -3.55 -31.16
CA LYS A 806 -22.12 -3.53 -32.19
C LYS A 806 -23.37 -4.24 -31.66
N SER A 807 -23.13 -5.31 -30.92
CA SER A 807 -24.31 -6.02 -30.37
C SER A 807 -25.04 -5.19 -29.31
N VAL A 808 -24.24 -4.60 -28.43
CA VAL A 808 -24.89 -3.75 -27.40
C VAL A 808 -25.61 -2.58 -28.05
N ARG A 809 -24.97 -1.93 -29.00
CA ARG A 809 -25.61 -0.77 -29.65
C ARG A 809 -26.88 -1.20 -30.39
N ALA A 810 -26.82 -2.26 -31.08
CA ALA A 810 -28.02 -2.69 -31.84
C ALA A 810 -29.19 -2.96 -30.88
N LYS A 811 -28.93 -3.53 -29.76
CA LYS A 811 -30.04 -3.80 -28.80
C LYS A 811 -30.59 -2.51 -28.20
N ILE A 812 -29.65 -1.61 -27.90
CA ILE A 812 -30.13 -0.34 -27.31
C ILE A 812 -30.95 0.44 -28.34
N LYS A 813 -30.49 0.39 -29.60
CA LYS A 813 -31.18 1.21 -30.62
C LYS A 813 -32.53 0.60 -30.99
N SER A 814 -32.71 -0.65 -30.64
CA SER A 814 -33.99 -1.31 -31.01
C SER A 814 -35.04 -1.10 -29.92
N LEU A 815 -34.62 -0.53 -28.80
CA LEU A 815 -35.60 -0.29 -27.72
C LEU A 815 -36.52 0.89 -28.07
N PRO A 816 -37.81 0.79 -27.70
CA PRO A 816 -38.72 1.93 -27.96
C PRO A 816 -38.26 3.20 -27.24
N GLY A 817 -38.11 4.32 -28.02
CA GLY A 817 -37.76 5.63 -27.43
C GLY A 817 -36.24 5.83 -27.35
N HIS A 818 -35.50 4.77 -27.89
CA HIS A 818 -34.03 4.93 -27.69
C HIS A 818 -33.31 4.89 -29.04
N ALA A 819 -34.07 5.01 -30.16
CA ALA A 819 -33.43 4.96 -31.50
C ALA A 819 -32.47 6.14 -31.70
N ALA A 820 -32.71 7.22 -30.93
CA ALA A 820 -31.88 8.42 -31.15
C ALA A 820 -30.80 8.52 -30.05
N ASP A 821 -30.80 7.47 -29.13
CA ASP A 821 -29.73 7.56 -28.12
C ASP A 821 -28.35 7.50 -28.78
N ILE A 822 -27.32 8.10 -28.02
CA ILE A 822 -25.94 8.13 -28.53
C ILE A 822 -25.13 7.06 -27.77
N VAL A 823 -24.65 6.07 -28.58
CA VAL A 823 -23.82 5.02 -27.96
C VAL A 823 -22.34 5.24 -28.33
N VAL A 824 -21.58 5.43 -27.26
CA VAL A 824 -20.21 5.97 -27.39
C VAL A 824 -19.22 4.85 -27.05
N THR A 825 -18.07 4.85 -27.87
CA THR A 825 -17.05 3.85 -27.54
C THR A 825 -16.45 4.11 -26.14
N GLY A 826 -15.86 3.04 -25.56
CA GLY A 826 -15.05 3.26 -24.35
C GLY A 826 -13.69 3.90 -24.70
N ALA A 827 -13.23 4.72 -23.69
CA ALA A 827 -11.91 5.35 -23.94
C ALA A 827 -10.78 4.35 -23.67
N ILE A 828 -9.69 4.52 -24.45
CA ILE A 828 -8.50 3.69 -24.11
C ILE A 828 -7.71 4.37 -22.97
N LEU A 829 -7.02 3.47 -22.18
CA LEU A 829 -6.03 4.08 -21.25
C LEU A 829 -4.80 4.58 -22.03
N PRO A 830 -4.53 5.95 -21.87
CA PRO A 830 -3.38 6.47 -22.62
C PRO A 830 -2.06 5.82 -22.18
N TRP A 831 -1.16 5.60 -23.07
CA TRP A 831 0.25 5.18 -22.84
C TRP A 831 0.31 3.69 -22.50
N ASN A 832 -0.85 3.02 -22.42
CA ASN A 832 -0.83 1.62 -21.96
C ASN A 832 -0.60 0.67 -23.15
N PRO A 833 0.55 -0.04 -23.02
CA PRO A 833 0.96 -0.86 -24.17
C PRO A 833 0.65 -2.34 -23.95
N GLN A 834 -0.36 -2.70 -23.17
CA GLN A 834 -0.46 -4.08 -22.64
C GLN A 834 -1.39 -4.91 -23.53
N THR A 835 -1.85 -4.33 -24.74
CA THR A 835 -2.81 -5.15 -25.52
C THR A 835 -2.27 -5.32 -26.95
N PRO A 836 -1.23 -6.17 -27.13
CA PRO A 836 -0.81 -6.51 -28.50
C PRO A 836 -1.74 -7.55 -29.14
N TYR A 837 -1.99 -7.45 -30.55
CA TYR A 837 -2.92 -8.39 -31.22
C TYR A 837 -2.48 -8.57 -32.67
N GLU A 838 -2.99 -9.74 -33.21
CA GLU A 838 -2.64 -10.04 -34.61
C GLU A 838 -3.52 -9.23 -35.58
N ALA A 839 -3.04 -9.29 -36.85
CA ALA A 839 -3.83 -8.56 -37.87
C ALA A 839 -5.24 -9.16 -37.99
N ASP A 840 -6.10 -8.24 -38.27
CA ASP A 840 -7.49 -8.71 -38.52
C ASP A 840 -7.52 -9.72 -39.68
N PRO A 841 -8.13 -10.86 -39.49
CA PRO A 841 -8.14 -11.92 -40.52
C PRO A 841 -8.77 -11.44 -41.83
N GLN A 842 -9.54 -10.39 -41.68
CA GLN A 842 -10.21 -9.89 -42.92
C GLN A 842 -9.40 -8.75 -43.54
N GLY A 843 -8.24 -8.50 -43.03
CA GLY A 843 -7.29 -7.52 -43.63
C GLY A 843 -7.73 -6.07 -43.39
N ARG A 844 -8.58 -5.80 -42.37
CA ARG A 844 -9.08 -4.41 -42.18
C ARG A 844 -8.04 -3.56 -41.44
N TYR A 845 -7.30 -4.16 -40.57
CA TYR A 845 -6.21 -3.42 -39.91
C TYR A 845 -5.07 -4.37 -39.59
N PRO A 846 -3.90 -3.80 -39.47
CA PRO A 846 -2.70 -4.65 -39.35
C PRO A 846 -2.50 -5.16 -37.90
N ALA A 847 -1.45 -6.03 -37.76
CA ALA A 847 -1.11 -6.49 -36.39
C ALA A 847 -0.55 -5.33 -35.56
N ASN A 848 -0.86 -5.29 -34.29
CA ASN A 848 -0.30 -4.34 -33.29
C ASN A 848 0.61 -5.08 -32.31
N ARG A 849 1.84 -5.32 -32.79
CA ARG A 849 2.82 -6.08 -31.99
C ARG A 849 4.21 -5.44 -32.14
N ILE A 850 4.50 -4.67 -31.12
CA ILE A 850 5.83 -4.02 -31.17
C ILE A 850 6.79 -4.82 -30.28
N ALA A 851 7.92 -5.31 -30.90
CA ALA A 851 8.88 -6.20 -30.18
C ALA A 851 9.65 -5.42 -29.12
N GLY A 852 10.29 -6.23 -28.09
CA GLY A 852 11.21 -5.54 -27.13
C GLY A 852 10.53 -5.29 -25.79
N ALA A 853 9.25 -5.93 -25.71
CA ALA A 853 8.61 -5.77 -24.39
C ALA A 853 9.28 -6.68 -23.36
N PRO A 854 9.69 -6.17 -21.99
CA PRO A 854 10.28 -6.99 -20.92
C PRO A 854 9.45 -8.27 -20.67
N GLY A 855 10.14 -9.40 -20.37
CA GLY A 855 9.57 -10.76 -20.18
C GLY A 855 8.40 -10.74 -19.19
N GLU A 856 8.13 -9.68 -18.37
CA GLU A 856 7.06 -9.57 -17.35
C GLU A 856 5.84 -8.84 -17.92
N TYR A 857 5.77 -8.35 -19.26
CA TYR A 857 4.66 -7.64 -19.90
C TYR A 857 3.66 -8.66 -20.46
N PRO A 858 2.36 -8.56 -20.14
CA PRO A 858 1.31 -9.55 -20.44
C PRO A 858 1.18 -9.82 -21.94
N TYR A 859 2.17 -10.72 -22.60
CA TYR A 859 1.87 -11.35 -23.89
C TYR A 859 3.17 -11.45 -24.74
N PHE A 860 4.20 -12.29 -24.30
CA PHE A 860 5.21 -13.01 -25.10
C PHE A 860 6.19 -12.03 -25.71
N GLY A 861 6.52 -10.73 -24.99
CA GLY A 861 7.70 -10.04 -25.55
C GLY A 861 7.28 -8.88 -26.47
N PHE A 862 5.82 -8.48 -26.55
CA PHE A 862 5.46 -7.41 -27.50
C PHE A 862 4.69 -6.31 -26.76
N PHE A 863 5.01 -5.07 -27.05
CA PHE A 863 4.14 -3.92 -26.69
C PHE A 863 2.99 -3.79 -27.69
N GLY A 864 1.77 -3.37 -27.20
CA GLY A 864 0.68 -2.84 -28.07
C GLY A 864 0.69 -1.30 -28.13
N ASP A 865 0.70 -0.81 -29.41
CA ASP A 865 0.56 0.66 -29.56
C ASP A 865 -0.88 1.12 -29.27
N PRO A 866 -1.04 1.86 -28.18
CA PRO A 866 -2.39 2.26 -27.75
C PRO A 866 -3.08 3.17 -28.79
N ILE A 867 -2.31 4.07 -29.51
CA ILE A 867 -2.95 4.94 -30.53
C ILE A 867 -3.40 4.10 -31.73
N GLN A 868 -2.62 3.08 -32.12
CA GLN A 868 -3.09 2.16 -33.19
C GLN A 868 -4.29 1.34 -32.71
N TYR A 869 -4.18 0.86 -31.46
CA TYR A 869 -5.35 0.12 -30.92
C TYR A 869 -6.63 0.94 -31.09
N LEU A 870 -6.62 2.26 -30.70
CA LEU A 870 -7.84 3.10 -30.84
C LEU A 870 -8.28 3.16 -32.31
N ASN A 871 -7.32 3.40 -33.21
CA ASN A 871 -7.68 3.48 -34.64
C ASN A 871 -8.27 2.14 -35.13
N ASP A 872 -7.65 1.09 -34.77
CA ASP A 872 -8.10 -0.23 -35.29
C ASP A 872 -9.47 -0.60 -34.70
N MET A 873 -9.61 -0.22 -33.40
CA MET A 873 -10.95 -0.40 -32.82
C MET A 873 -12.01 0.34 -33.63
N LEU A 874 -11.73 1.55 -34.03
CA LEU A 874 -12.72 2.34 -34.80
C LEU A 874 -12.87 1.80 -36.22
N VAL A 875 -11.78 1.33 -36.80
CA VAL A 875 -11.87 0.74 -38.14
C VAL A 875 -12.72 -0.55 -38.07
N ALA A 876 -12.48 -1.30 -37.02
CA ALA A 876 -13.26 -2.55 -36.91
C ALA A 876 -14.74 -2.24 -36.72
N LEU A 877 -15.07 -1.18 -36.08
CA LEU A 877 -16.50 -0.81 -35.86
C LEU A 877 -17.13 -0.31 -37.16
N GLY A 878 -16.33 0.43 -37.93
CA GLY A 878 -16.90 1.06 -39.14
C GLY A 878 -17.75 2.30 -38.79
N PRO A 879 -17.90 3.35 -39.65
CA PRO A 879 -18.53 4.65 -39.37
C PRO A 879 -20.04 4.53 -39.17
N GLU A 880 -20.65 3.33 -39.52
CA GLU A 880 -22.13 3.25 -39.42
C GLU A 880 -22.53 2.59 -38.10
N ASN A 881 -21.50 2.15 -37.37
CA ASN A 881 -21.90 1.34 -36.19
C ASN A 881 -21.41 2.00 -34.90
N VAL A 882 -21.18 3.33 -34.99
CA VAL A 882 -20.75 4.07 -33.78
C VAL A 882 -21.34 5.48 -33.85
N ASP A 883 -21.79 5.97 -32.63
CA ASP A 883 -22.49 7.29 -32.63
C ASP A 883 -21.59 8.36 -32.00
N GLY A 884 -20.52 7.93 -31.24
CA GLY A 884 -19.62 8.89 -30.53
C GLY A 884 -18.33 8.17 -30.10
N ILE A 885 -17.36 9.08 -29.76
CA ILE A 885 -16.05 8.50 -29.41
C ILE A 885 -15.61 9.10 -28.07
N ALA A 886 -15.22 8.14 -27.16
CA ALA A 886 -14.72 8.64 -25.87
C ALA A 886 -13.19 8.56 -25.84
N LEU A 887 -12.61 9.62 -25.16
CA LEU A 887 -11.14 9.64 -24.99
C LEU A 887 -10.82 10.01 -23.54
N HIS A 888 -9.54 9.68 -23.21
CA HIS A 888 -9.00 10.18 -21.93
C HIS A 888 -7.77 11.04 -22.18
N ALA A 889 -7.59 12.00 -21.30
CA ALA A 889 -6.37 12.83 -21.40
C ALA A 889 -5.78 13.03 -20.01
N TYR A 890 -4.42 12.79 -19.96
CA TYR A 890 -3.74 12.93 -18.66
C TYR A 890 -2.44 13.74 -18.84
N SER A 891 -1.99 14.30 -17.64
CA SER A 891 -0.60 14.82 -17.59
C SER A 891 0.16 14.14 -16.47
N HIS A 892 1.45 14.06 -16.62
CA HIS A 892 2.25 13.42 -15.55
C HIS A 892 2.54 14.43 -14.43
N GLY A 893 1.44 14.85 -13.76
CA GLY A 893 1.47 15.82 -12.64
C GLY A 893 0.45 16.95 -12.88
N TYR A 894 0.59 17.97 -11.95
CA TYR A 894 -0.49 18.99 -12.03
C TYR A 894 0.13 20.38 -12.24
N SER A 895 1.47 20.37 -12.65
CA SER A 895 1.97 21.69 -13.06
C SER A 895 1.21 22.23 -14.29
N PRO A 896 0.69 23.45 -14.20
CA PRO A 896 -0.13 23.99 -15.29
C PRO A 896 0.61 24.00 -16.63
N GLU A 897 1.94 23.99 -16.64
CA GLU A 897 2.70 24.05 -17.91
C GLU A 897 2.61 22.69 -18.63
N LEU A 898 2.33 21.68 -17.85
CA LEU A 898 2.29 20.35 -18.50
C LEU A 898 1.11 20.23 -19.46
N ILE A 899 0.12 21.14 -19.34
CA ILE A 899 -1.02 21.12 -20.27
C ILE A 899 -0.56 21.43 -21.70
N PHE A 900 0.55 22.19 -21.73
CA PHE A 900 0.96 22.63 -23.07
C PHE A 900 2.27 21.95 -23.46
N SER A 901 2.64 20.94 -22.80
CA SER A 901 3.96 20.31 -23.03
C SER A 901 3.93 19.51 -24.34
N GLU A 902 5.06 19.68 -25.03
CA GLU A 902 5.18 18.92 -26.31
C GLU A 902 6.14 17.76 -26.15
N LEU A 903 6.38 17.49 -24.87
CA LEU A 903 7.32 16.39 -24.60
C LEU A 903 6.74 15.07 -25.14
N LYS A 904 7.67 14.30 -25.82
CA LYS A 904 7.22 13.01 -26.40
C LYS A 904 7.74 11.84 -25.56
N MET A 905 7.05 10.67 -25.64
CA MET A 905 7.46 9.47 -24.89
C MET A 905 8.78 8.92 -25.45
N GLY A 906 9.47 8.12 -24.63
CA GLY A 906 10.70 7.43 -25.10
C GLY A 906 10.35 6.22 -25.97
N PRO A 907 11.34 5.64 -26.59
CA PRO A 907 11.10 4.42 -27.40
C PRO A 907 10.38 3.34 -26.58
N PRO A 908 9.42 2.58 -27.28
CA PRO A 908 9.20 2.64 -28.74
C PRO A 908 8.09 3.62 -29.11
N PHE A 909 7.67 4.54 -28.37
CA PHE A 909 6.53 5.41 -28.67
C PHE A 909 6.99 6.87 -28.76
N GLN A 910 8.00 7.17 -29.34
CA GLN A 910 8.66 8.50 -29.32
C GLN A 910 7.84 9.52 -30.10
N ASP A 911 6.79 9.00 -30.86
CA ASP A 911 5.97 9.97 -31.63
C ASP A 911 4.69 10.31 -30.86
N GLN A 912 4.63 9.80 -29.73
CA GLN A 912 3.40 10.10 -28.95
C GLN A 912 3.73 11.04 -27.80
N TYR A 913 2.69 11.90 -27.49
CA TYR A 913 2.92 12.94 -26.47
C TYR A 913 2.88 12.29 -25.08
N TYR A 914 3.81 12.84 -24.23
CA TYR A 914 4.01 12.29 -22.87
C TYR A 914 3.00 12.86 -21.89
N ASP A 915 2.45 14.08 -22.15
CA ASP A 915 1.55 14.71 -21.14
C ASP A 915 0.18 14.97 -21.77
N PHE A 916 -0.49 16.08 -21.52
CA PHE A 916 -1.91 16.36 -21.81
C PHE A 916 -2.18 16.32 -23.31
N TYR A 917 -1.13 16.57 -24.20
CA TYR A 917 -1.38 16.56 -25.66
C TYR A 917 -1.58 15.14 -26.17
N THR A 918 -1.52 14.14 -25.21
CA THR A 918 -1.87 12.76 -25.67
C THR A 918 -3.26 12.73 -26.29
N TYR A 919 -4.23 13.63 -25.85
CA TYR A 919 -5.55 13.65 -26.50
C TYR A 919 -5.43 14.01 -27.98
N ARG A 920 -4.44 14.82 -28.36
CA ARG A 920 -4.27 15.14 -29.80
C ARG A 920 -3.85 13.90 -30.59
N ASP A 921 -2.92 13.06 -29.96
CA ASP A 921 -2.61 11.79 -30.64
C ASP A 921 -3.87 10.95 -30.88
N GLN A 922 -4.72 10.95 -29.90
CA GLN A 922 -5.96 10.16 -30.05
C GLN A 922 -6.92 10.79 -31.07
N MET A 923 -7.05 12.12 -31.03
CA MET A 923 -7.93 12.80 -32.03
C MET A 923 -7.42 12.53 -33.46
N ASN A 924 -6.11 12.48 -33.59
CA ASN A 924 -5.55 12.31 -34.94
C ASN A 924 -5.67 10.84 -35.38
N ALA A 925 -5.89 10.00 -34.39
CA ALA A 925 -5.98 8.57 -34.75
C ALA A 925 -7.39 8.22 -35.24
N ILE A 926 -8.34 9.15 -35.05
CA ILE A 926 -9.71 8.86 -35.54
C ILE A 926 -9.74 8.87 -37.07
N PRO A 927 -10.37 7.79 -37.69
CA PRO A 927 -10.41 7.73 -39.16
C PRO A 927 -11.18 8.93 -39.76
N GLU A 928 -10.66 9.34 -40.92
CA GLU A 928 -11.20 10.55 -41.57
C GLU A 928 -12.73 10.43 -41.76
N ASN A 929 -13.28 9.25 -42.11
CA ASN A 929 -14.72 9.11 -42.38
C ASN A 929 -15.53 9.04 -41.07
N MET A 930 -14.85 9.25 -39.97
CA MET A 930 -15.60 9.26 -38.68
C MET A 930 -15.40 10.59 -37.96
N ARG A 931 -14.71 11.54 -38.58
CA ARG A 931 -14.38 12.79 -37.88
C ARG A 931 -15.63 13.69 -37.78
N HIS A 932 -16.72 13.18 -38.37
CA HIS A 932 -17.99 13.92 -38.18
C HIS A 932 -18.67 13.50 -36.86
N LEU A 933 -18.19 12.47 -36.23
CA LEU A 933 -18.85 11.98 -34.98
C LEU A 933 -18.41 12.82 -33.78
N PRO A 934 -19.36 12.92 -32.75
CA PRO A 934 -18.99 13.67 -31.55
C PRO A 934 -17.92 12.94 -30.72
N VAL A 935 -17.05 13.83 -30.05
CA VAL A 935 -15.98 13.24 -29.21
C VAL A 935 -16.14 13.80 -27.78
N TYR A 936 -15.92 12.80 -26.84
CA TYR A 936 -16.06 13.19 -25.43
C TYR A 936 -14.79 12.80 -24.67
N LEU A 937 -14.16 13.87 -24.06
CA LEU A 937 -13.12 13.49 -23.07
C LEU A 937 -13.77 13.10 -21.73
N THR A 938 -13.77 11.76 -21.51
CA THR A 938 -14.62 11.29 -20.40
C THR A 938 -13.78 11.17 -19.12
N GLU A 939 -12.47 11.52 -19.23
CA GLU A 939 -11.63 11.67 -18.02
C GLU A 939 -10.41 12.53 -18.36
N MET A 940 -10.22 13.53 -17.37
CA MET A 940 -8.94 14.27 -17.45
C MET A 940 -8.43 14.53 -16.03
N ASN A 941 -7.23 14.32 -15.83
CA ASN A 941 -6.55 14.66 -14.57
C ASN A 941 -5.04 14.51 -14.72
N GLY A 942 -4.25 15.07 -13.73
CA GLY A 942 -2.80 14.79 -13.65
C GLY A 942 -2.52 13.53 -12.84
N ASP A 943 -1.35 12.85 -13.06
CA ASP A 943 -0.93 11.74 -12.21
C ASP A 943 -0.63 12.20 -10.78
N LEU A 944 0.05 11.50 -10.03
CA LEU A 944 0.31 11.88 -8.62
C LEU A 944 1.38 12.98 -8.56
N GLU A 945 1.21 14.02 -7.64
CA GLU A 945 2.27 15.00 -7.37
C GLU A 945 3.44 14.32 -6.64
N VAL A 946 4.58 15.07 -6.71
CA VAL A 946 5.82 14.54 -6.11
C VAL A 946 5.57 14.14 -4.64
N ASP A 947 4.52 14.74 -3.97
CA ASP A 947 4.20 14.47 -2.56
C ASP A 947 3.14 13.36 -2.44
N GLY A 948 2.83 12.65 -3.72
CA GLY A 948 1.96 11.45 -3.69
C GLY A 948 0.47 11.81 -3.65
N SER A 949 0.18 13.23 -3.47
CA SER A 949 -1.25 13.61 -3.47
C SER A 949 -1.86 13.51 -4.88
N ALA A 950 -3.20 12.95 -4.90
CA ALA A 950 -4.10 12.98 -6.09
C ALA A 950 -4.95 14.26 -6.07
N TRP A 951 -4.91 15.15 -7.07
CA TRP A 951 -5.28 16.58 -7.17
C TRP A 951 -4.53 17.41 -6.13
N PRO A 952 -3.92 18.57 -6.45
CA PRO A 952 -3.19 19.43 -5.50
C PRO A 952 -4.13 20.10 -4.49
N PHE A 953 -3.52 20.45 -3.29
CA PHE A 953 -4.34 21.12 -2.24
C PHE A 953 -4.45 22.62 -2.53
N GLY A 954 -3.89 23.04 -3.69
CA GLY A 954 -3.97 24.48 -4.03
C GLY A 954 -4.60 24.68 -5.41
N ASN A 955 -4.97 25.96 -5.66
CA ASN A 955 -5.38 26.40 -7.02
C ASN A 955 -4.14 26.71 -7.87
N ASN A 956 -3.71 25.84 -8.71
CA ASN A 956 -2.40 26.04 -9.37
C ASN A 956 -2.58 26.30 -10.87
N GLY A 957 -3.89 26.27 -11.35
CA GLY A 957 -4.16 26.76 -12.73
C GLY A 957 -4.20 25.60 -13.73
N TRP A 958 -4.01 24.41 -13.34
CA TRP A 958 -3.99 23.27 -14.27
C TRP A 958 -5.34 23.12 -14.97
N ILE A 959 -6.50 23.15 -14.16
CA ILE A 959 -7.86 22.94 -14.74
C ILE A 959 -8.20 24.09 -15.70
N LYS A 960 -7.86 25.23 -15.34
CA LYS A 960 -8.14 26.37 -16.26
C LYS A 960 -7.40 26.21 -17.59
N ASN A 961 -6.19 25.88 -17.42
CA ASN A 961 -5.39 25.76 -18.67
C ASN A 961 -5.88 24.59 -19.52
N ALA A 962 -6.27 23.48 -18.85
CA ALA A 962 -6.78 22.35 -19.66
C ALA A 962 -8.02 22.76 -20.46
N TYR A 963 -9.01 23.46 -19.79
CA TYR A 963 -10.21 23.87 -20.55
C TYR A 963 -9.88 24.93 -21.59
N GLN A 964 -8.94 25.78 -21.25
CA GLN A 964 -8.52 26.76 -22.28
C GLN A 964 -7.95 26.03 -23.50
N GLU A 965 -7.11 25.08 -23.27
CA GLU A 965 -6.52 24.34 -24.41
C GLU A 965 -7.59 23.62 -25.22
N ILE A 966 -8.52 22.95 -24.58
CA ILE A 966 -9.58 22.25 -25.34
C ILE A 966 -10.42 23.27 -26.13
N ASN A 967 -10.71 24.37 -25.51
CA ASN A 967 -11.42 25.42 -26.27
C ASN A 967 -10.61 25.88 -27.49
N ARG A 968 -9.33 26.06 -27.24
CA ARG A 968 -8.50 26.46 -28.40
C ARG A 968 -8.59 25.42 -29.52
N TRP A 969 -8.51 24.10 -29.15
CA TRP A 969 -8.70 23.05 -30.17
C TRP A 969 -10.05 23.22 -30.89
N ASN A 970 -11.09 23.48 -30.14
CA ASN A 970 -12.42 23.56 -30.77
C ASN A 970 -12.55 24.78 -31.67
N GLN A 971 -11.66 25.77 -31.57
CA GLN A 971 -11.76 26.98 -32.44
C GLN A 971 -10.96 26.78 -33.73
N SER A 972 -10.18 25.81 -33.84
CA SER A 972 -9.29 25.63 -35.01
C SER A 972 -9.98 24.78 -36.08
N GLU A 973 -11.29 24.73 -36.33
CA GLU A 973 -12.11 24.03 -37.34
C GLU A 973 -11.77 22.54 -37.36
N ARG A 974 -11.34 21.97 -36.25
CA ARG A 974 -11.11 20.53 -36.05
C ARG A 974 -12.33 19.89 -35.38
N GLN A 975 -12.52 18.51 -35.63
CA GLN A 975 -13.56 17.73 -34.94
C GLN A 975 -13.65 18.15 -33.44
N PRO A 976 -14.85 18.94 -33.10
CA PRO A 976 -14.96 19.51 -31.75
C PRO A 976 -15.09 18.42 -30.67
N ILE A 977 -14.41 18.74 -29.53
CA ILE A 977 -14.64 17.94 -28.31
C ILE A 977 -15.81 18.56 -27.51
N ARG A 978 -16.87 17.70 -27.33
CA ARG A 978 -18.15 18.26 -26.84
C ARG A 978 -18.17 18.31 -25.31
N ALA A 979 -17.35 17.35 -24.66
CA ALA A 979 -17.26 17.37 -23.18
C ALA A 979 -15.83 17.03 -22.75
N ALA A 980 -15.39 17.80 -21.69
CA ALA A 980 -14.11 17.49 -21.04
C ALA A 980 -14.33 17.33 -19.53
N ILE A 981 -14.18 16.01 -19.10
CA ILE A 981 -14.72 15.67 -17.77
C ILE A 981 -13.54 15.46 -16.81
N LEU A 982 -13.57 16.21 -15.63
CA LEU A 982 -12.51 16.05 -14.60
C LEU A 982 -12.77 14.78 -13.80
N PHE A 983 -11.64 14.07 -13.43
CA PHE A 983 -11.73 12.81 -12.66
C PHE A 983 -11.35 13.08 -11.20
N ARG A 984 -12.08 12.89 -10.24
CA ARG A 984 -13.48 12.53 -10.00
C ARG A 984 -13.95 13.08 -8.65
N TRP A 985 -15.35 13.11 -8.35
CA TRP A 985 -15.98 13.72 -7.16
C TRP A 985 -16.07 12.69 -6.03
N GLN A 986 -16.03 11.49 -6.14
CA GLN A 986 -16.31 10.42 -5.16
C GLN A 986 -15.43 10.59 -3.91
N ARG A 987 -16.16 10.61 -2.66
CA ARG A 987 -15.46 10.75 -1.35
C ARG A 987 -14.72 9.46 -0.99
N GLY A 988 -13.43 9.59 -0.50
CA GLY A 988 -12.74 8.37 -0.04
C GLY A 988 -11.81 7.82 -1.14
N ASP A 989 -11.87 8.43 -2.39
CA ASP A 989 -10.90 8.14 -3.48
C ASP A 989 -9.76 9.17 -3.48
N PRO A 990 -8.50 8.65 -3.64
CA PRO A 990 -7.34 9.56 -3.58
C PRO A 990 -7.45 10.70 -4.60
N TRP A 991 -8.34 10.48 -5.77
CA TRP A 991 -8.49 11.57 -6.77
C TRP A 991 -9.81 12.31 -6.57
N SER A 992 -10.25 12.41 -5.22
CA SER A 992 -11.55 13.06 -5.01
C SER A 992 -11.39 14.59 -5.03
N ILE A 993 -12.37 15.22 -5.78
CA ILE A 993 -12.36 16.71 -5.80
C ILE A 993 -13.24 17.23 -4.66
N ASP A 994 -13.99 16.29 -4.16
CA ASP A 994 -14.83 16.71 -3.01
C ASP A 994 -13.95 17.05 -1.79
N GLY A 995 -14.14 18.29 -1.25
CA GLY A 995 -13.38 18.69 -0.04
C GLY A 995 -12.10 19.44 -0.41
N LYS A 996 -11.91 19.64 -1.76
CA LYS A 996 -10.71 20.43 -2.17
C LYS A 996 -11.14 21.78 -2.75
N SER A 997 -11.25 22.70 -1.81
CA SER A 997 -11.89 23.98 -2.18
C SER A 997 -11.07 24.74 -3.23
N GLU A 998 -9.74 24.55 -3.18
CA GLU A 998 -8.93 25.32 -4.16
C GLU A 998 -9.01 24.68 -5.55
N VAL A 999 -9.09 23.41 -5.66
CA VAL A 999 -9.29 22.76 -6.97
C VAL A 999 -10.67 23.14 -7.53
N GLN A 1000 -11.67 23.13 -6.58
CA GLN A 1000 -13.03 23.55 -7.01
C GLN A 1000 -13.02 25.00 -7.50
N GLN A 1001 -12.23 25.77 -6.74
CA GLN A 1001 -12.17 27.18 -7.18
C GLN A 1001 -11.52 27.29 -8.57
N ASP A 1002 -10.48 26.57 -8.84
CA ASP A 1002 -9.86 26.58 -10.19
C ASP A 1002 -10.88 26.18 -11.25
N PHE A 1003 -11.70 25.17 -11.01
CA PHE A 1003 -12.77 24.74 -11.94
C PHE A 1003 -13.81 25.84 -12.12
N LEU A 1004 -14.23 26.51 -11.00
CA LEU A 1004 -15.21 27.61 -11.13
C LEU A 1004 -14.64 28.74 -11.99
N GLU A 1005 -13.35 28.97 -11.81
CA GLU A 1005 -12.74 30.03 -12.64
C GLU A 1005 -12.77 29.62 -14.12
N ALA A 1006 -12.55 28.37 -14.40
CA ALA A 1006 -12.66 27.92 -15.82
C ALA A 1006 -14.10 28.08 -16.33
N ILE A 1007 -15.10 27.77 -15.51
CA ILE A 1007 -16.52 27.89 -15.94
C ILE A 1007 -16.86 29.35 -16.20
N ALA A 1008 -16.21 30.18 -15.49
CA ALA A 1008 -16.51 31.62 -15.68
C ALA A 1008 -16.09 32.09 -17.08
N GLN A 1009 -15.25 31.22 -17.74
CA GLN A 1009 -14.79 31.65 -19.09
C GLN A 1009 -15.82 31.33 -20.16
N ASP A 1010 -16.81 30.47 -19.86
CA ASP A 1010 -18.01 30.23 -20.68
C ASP A 1010 -17.61 29.58 -22.02
N TYR A 1011 -16.75 28.58 -21.94
CA TYR A 1011 -16.31 27.93 -23.19
C TYR A 1011 -17.42 26.98 -23.67
N ARG A 1012 -17.63 26.97 -25.09
CA ARG A 1012 -18.69 26.15 -25.71
C ARG A 1012 -18.13 25.40 -26.91
N TRP A 1013 -18.77 24.26 -27.08
CA TRP A 1013 -18.27 23.54 -28.28
C TRP A 1013 -19.10 23.90 -29.51
N THR A 1014 -20.21 24.55 -29.23
CA THR A 1014 -21.02 25.01 -30.38
C THR A 1014 -20.70 26.47 -30.71
N ARG A 1015 -20.52 26.69 -31.99
CA ARG A 1015 -20.25 28.08 -32.42
C ARG A 1015 -21.56 28.86 -32.56
#